data_AF-A0A661SHK2-F1
#
_entry.id   AF-A0A661SHK2-F1
#
_cell.length_a   1.000
_cell.length_b   1.000
_cell.length_c   1.000
_cell.angle_alpha   90.00
_cell.angle_beta   90.00
_cell.angle_gamma   90.00
#
_symmetry.space_group_name_H-M   'P 1'
#
loop_
_entity.id
_entity.type
_entity.pdbx_description
1 polymer ?
#
loop_
_entity_poly.entity_id
_entity_poly.type
_entity_poly.pdbx_seq_one_letter_code
_entity_poly.pdbx_strand_id
1 'polypeptide(L)'
;MTDMNNHRVQKFDSDGKFVTQWGSEGSGSGAFNHPCGIVADRNGFVYVADTDNHRIQKFSSDGEFVEQWGSQGSEDGEFYNPEGVAIDNGGFVYVTDIFNHRVQKFDSGGQFMTKWGAKGSGDGEFNDPDGMVIDHSGFVYVADAVNNRIQKFTDNGEFVSRWGRSSGNVEFNLPYGICVDDDVSGYVYVADTRNDRVQKFTAGGEYVNQWGGRGSEEGMFISPYDIATDSSGFIYVADSGNHRIQKFDSDGEFVLQWGERGTENGAFILPYGMTMDKDGFIYVADTGNDRIQKFTTKGEFVIQWGGRGSEDGEFISPSSVAADKNGFVFVADTGNDRIQKFSADGEYLTQWGSEEWPFDSPCGIEVGTDGFVYVTDTDNHRIQIFTSEGEFIAKWAEPGNYPGQMNYPCDLAVNADGDVYVADTYNHRIQIFKKAPFVSGQKAIIVAGGGPYPGNHLWPAIQMNANFAHRTLSYQGFTKKNIYYLSSDMALDLDNNGKPDDVYGEPTEENLRELIAKCATEDTDRLVIYLVDHGGEEVFLINGTANPPSYISASDLDKWLAQFGESIPTEVIVIYDACKSGSFLSSLTPSDDNGRIVITSTSHNEDAYFLNQGTLSFSNLFWTHIFKGHDIGDAFERTKKSLGDVTTFQNPRIRLSQDISSGICIGNCTAIRNDPPVIEGMSDSSISGVSFALLYASEVTDDDGIARVWAVILPPGYGHGLSGSTVFALPFVNLLPVGDGRYEWTYDKFNLEGIWQVVLCAKDRRGNTSAAEPAEITVTNPMRRKAVIVGGYAQSDEDKAVIRKSTNIAYNALRTQGYPDEDICFMGSDSSRNGWDMPATLRHLRNTLVSEEMRGNTLDVVLYLVGSGKSGGFYLNDMETLSAVLLDIRLDRLQDKMPGTVTVVCDGDYSGSFLHLLVPDFGKKRIVISLGIKSLGINSEAESSSRLKPAINADFSELFWDNIRNGENVRDAFLKVQDAASPFSEKMPQCLKLHENTIYTDRQRYYIENPDKLSGIL
;
A
#
# COMPACT_ATOMS: atom_id res chain seq x y z
N MET A 1 -18.61 27.59 37.48
CA MET A 1 -19.79 26.81 37.89
C MET A 1 -20.94 27.72 38.08
N THR A 2 -22.19 27.31 38.26
CA THR A 2 -23.00 26.08 38.13
C THR A 2 -23.29 25.20 39.36
N ASP A 3 -24.05 24.10 39.26
CA ASP A 3 -24.09 23.03 40.31
C ASP A 3 -24.59 21.69 39.74
N MET A 4 -23.76 20.66 39.45
CA MET A 4 -24.10 19.40 38.73
C MET A 4 -24.80 18.34 39.57
N ASN A 5 -25.72 18.75 40.44
CA ASN A 5 -27.03 18.09 40.50
C ASN A 5 -28.21 19.11 40.78
N ASN A 6 -28.02 20.42 40.54
CA ASN A 6 -28.93 21.55 40.79
C ASN A 6 -28.98 22.68 39.71
N HIS A 7 -28.88 22.35 38.41
CA HIS A 7 -29.37 23.17 37.28
C HIS A 7 -29.16 24.68 37.36
N ARG A 8 -27.92 25.18 37.28
CA ARG A 8 -27.64 26.61 37.46
C ARG A 8 -26.27 27.03 36.97
N VAL A 9 -25.92 28.30 37.24
CA VAL A 9 -24.58 28.90 37.36
C VAL A 9 -24.28 29.41 38.80
N GLN A 10 -23.04 29.79 39.19
CA GLN A 10 -22.52 30.30 40.48
C GLN A 10 -21.04 30.80 40.33
N LYS A 11 -20.80 32.07 39.99
CA LYS A 11 -19.46 32.72 39.96
C LYS A 11 -18.90 32.95 41.37
N PHE A 12 -17.59 32.76 41.57
CA PHE A 12 -16.86 33.02 42.82
C PHE A 12 -15.66 33.97 42.60
N ASP A 13 -15.22 34.67 43.66
CA ASP A 13 -14.01 35.49 43.67
C ASP A 13 -12.75 34.68 44.09
N SER A 14 -11.58 35.31 44.01
CA SER A 14 -10.29 34.65 44.29
C SER A 14 -10.09 34.20 45.74
N ASP A 15 -10.92 34.65 46.68
CA ASP A 15 -10.93 34.19 48.07
C ASP A 15 -11.95 33.05 48.30
N GLY A 16 -12.51 32.49 47.22
CA GLY A 16 -13.50 31.40 47.26
C GLY A 16 -14.88 31.86 47.73
N LYS A 17 -15.21 33.15 47.57
CA LYS A 17 -16.48 33.72 48.03
C LYS A 17 -17.45 33.90 46.87
N PHE A 18 -18.68 33.44 47.07
CA PHE A 18 -19.77 33.53 46.10
C PHE A 18 -20.03 34.99 45.68
N VAL A 19 -20.03 35.25 44.38
CA VAL A 19 -20.27 36.57 43.78
C VAL A 19 -21.69 36.67 43.24
N THR A 20 -22.12 35.71 42.41
CA THR A 20 -23.44 35.72 41.77
C THR A 20 -23.77 34.33 41.19
N GLN A 21 -25.06 34.06 40.93
CA GLN A 21 -25.55 32.85 40.26
C GLN A 21 -26.66 33.24 39.30
N TRP A 22 -26.89 32.41 38.29
CA TRP A 22 -27.77 32.78 37.19
C TRP A 22 -28.27 31.51 36.46
N GLY A 23 -29.47 31.57 35.84
CA GLY A 23 -30.23 30.48 35.22
C GLY A 23 -30.86 29.36 36.11
N SER A 24 -31.73 28.51 35.52
CA SER A 24 -32.53 27.44 36.19
C SER A 24 -33.11 26.38 35.23
N GLU A 25 -33.52 25.17 35.63
CA GLU A 25 -34.23 24.17 34.76
C GLU A 25 -35.34 24.76 33.84
N GLY A 26 -35.37 24.39 32.54
CA GLY A 26 -36.38 24.78 31.52
C GLY A 26 -35.81 25.01 30.10
N SER A 27 -36.40 24.46 29.02
CA SER A 27 -35.77 24.47 27.67
C SER A 27 -35.75 25.79 26.86
N GLY A 28 -35.28 26.91 27.43
CA GLY A 28 -35.10 28.17 26.71
C GLY A 28 -34.14 29.18 27.37
N SER A 29 -33.90 30.30 26.68
CA SER A 29 -32.89 31.33 26.99
C SER A 29 -32.67 31.64 28.48
N GLY A 30 -31.47 31.32 29.00
CA GLY A 30 -31.07 31.28 30.41
C GLY A 30 -31.24 29.97 31.24
N ALA A 31 -31.86 28.87 30.76
CA ALA A 31 -32.35 27.76 31.62
C ALA A 31 -31.74 26.32 31.39
N PHE A 32 -32.18 25.18 32.04
CA PHE A 32 -31.29 24.02 32.45
C PHE A 32 -31.68 22.42 32.57
N ASN A 33 -31.45 21.48 31.55
CA ASN A 33 -30.79 20.06 31.29
C ASN A 33 -29.14 19.51 31.20
N HIS A 34 -27.99 19.20 32.02
CA HIS A 34 -27.11 19.26 33.36
C HIS A 34 -25.66 19.92 33.11
N PRO A 35 -25.35 21.17 32.76
CA PRO A 35 -24.01 21.64 32.25
C PRO A 35 -22.66 20.79 32.34
N CYS A 36 -21.75 20.65 31.36
CA CYS A 36 -20.60 19.70 31.42
C CYS A 36 -19.15 20.13 31.05
N GLY A 37 -18.75 21.38 31.18
CA GLY A 37 -17.34 21.80 30.91
C GLY A 37 -17.19 23.30 31.11
N ILE A 38 -16.06 23.90 31.53
CA ILE A 38 -15.93 25.38 31.76
C ILE A 38 -14.65 25.96 31.15
N VAL A 39 -14.60 27.27 30.82
CA VAL A 39 -13.39 28.04 30.42
C VAL A 39 -13.62 29.57 30.41
N ALA A 40 -12.60 30.40 30.65
CA ALA A 40 -12.66 31.87 30.48
C ALA A 40 -11.73 32.44 29.38
N ASP A 41 -12.03 33.65 28.86
CA ASP A 41 -11.01 34.50 28.21
C ASP A 41 -10.43 35.62 29.08
N ARG A 42 -9.29 36.08 28.56
CA ARG A 42 -8.64 37.36 28.75
C ARG A 42 -9.55 38.58 28.48
N ASN A 43 -10.71 38.43 27.83
CA ASN A 43 -11.71 39.51 27.71
C ASN A 43 -12.72 39.50 28.88
N GLY A 44 -12.71 38.47 29.73
CA GLY A 44 -13.67 38.27 30.82
C GLY A 44 -15.07 37.88 30.34
N PHE A 45 -15.23 37.57 29.05
CA PHE A 45 -16.42 36.86 28.59
C PHE A 45 -16.36 35.42 29.08
N VAL A 46 -17.51 34.76 28.93
CA VAL A 46 -17.89 33.66 29.79
C VAL A 46 -18.31 32.53 28.83
N TYR A 47 -17.60 31.39 28.91
CA TYR A 47 -17.72 30.11 28.20
C TYR A 47 -17.74 28.76 29.06
N VAL A 48 -18.74 27.87 28.92
CA VAL A 48 -19.08 26.56 29.61
C VAL A 48 -19.79 25.67 28.59
N ALA A 49 -20.03 24.41 28.88
CA ALA A 49 -20.61 23.39 28.01
C ALA A 49 -21.76 22.67 28.69
N ASP A 50 -22.55 21.83 28.00
CA ASP A 50 -23.77 21.29 28.62
C ASP A 50 -24.51 20.08 27.99
N THR A 51 -23.98 18.86 27.98
CA THR A 51 -24.63 17.59 27.53
C THR A 51 -26.08 17.72 26.96
N ASP A 52 -27.13 17.57 27.75
CA ASP A 52 -28.44 17.07 27.32
C ASP A 52 -29.56 17.98 26.78
N ASN A 53 -29.28 19.10 26.12
CA ASN A 53 -30.27 19.79 25.22
C ASN A 53 -29.68 20.67 24.17
N HIS A 54 -28.41 20.93 24.37
CA HIS A 54 -27.50 20.54 23.37
C HIS A 54 -27.59 21.83 22.39
N ARG A 55 -26.88 22.97 22.68
CA ARG A 55 -26.50 24.26 21.91
C ARG A 55 -25.05 24.79 21.15
N ILE A 56 -24.06 25.78 21.36
CA ILE A 56 -22.73 26.04 22.18
C ILE A 56 -22.19 27.42 23.06
N GLN A 57 -22.62 27.97 24.27
CA GLN A 57 -23.32 29.27 24.74
C GLN A 57 -22.55 30.48 25.41
N LYS A 58 -22.25 31.55 24.68
CA LYS A 58 -21.74 32.82 25.28
C LYS A 58 -22.53 33.54 26.36
N PHE A 59 -21.86 33.92 27.47
CA PHE A 59 -22.29 35.02 28.34
C PHE A 59 -21.17 36.04 28.66
N SER A 60 -21.55 37.13 29.31
CA SER A 60 -20.69 38.16 29.90
C SER A 60 -20.22 37.81 31.33
N SER A 61 -19.23 38.55 31.84
CA SER A 61 -18.59 38.36 33.17
C SER A 61 -19.55 38.22 34.35
N ASP A 62 -20.76 38.76 34.22
CA ASP A 62 -21.67 39.05 35.33
C ASP A 62 -22.97 38.22 35.28
N GLY A 63 -23.16 37.40 34.23
CA GLY A 63 -24.35 36.55 34.06
C GLY A 63 -25.42 37.14 33.14
N GLU A 64 -25.02 37.77 32.03
CA GLU A 64 -25.96 38.21 30.99
C GLU A 64 -25.63 37.65 29.60
N PHE A 65 -26.71 37.19 28.96
CA PHE A 65 -26.87 36.44 27.70
C PHE A 65 -26.28 37.18 26.51
N VAL A 66 -25.64 36.48 25.55
CA VAL A 66 -25.05 37.14 24.37
C VAL A 66 -25.59 36.66 22.99
N GLU A 67 -25.26 35.46 22.44
CA GLU A 67 -25.74 35.00 21.09
C GLU A 67 -26.86 33.90 21.20
N GLN A 68 -27.27 33.12 20.16
CA GLN A 68 -28.24 31.97 20.35
C GLN A 68 -28.22 30.85 19.24
N TRP A 69 -28.04 29.52 19.53
CA TRP A 69 -27.85 28.42 18.52
C TRP A 69 -27.64 26.94 19.00
N GLY A 70 -28.11 25.83 18.34
CA GLY A 70 -27.39 24.50 18.42
C GLY A 70 -28.11 23.12 18.49
N SER A 71 -27.72 21.99 17.84
CA SER A 71 -28.38 20.65 18.10
C SER A 71 -27.80 19.33 17.44
N GLN A 72 -28.53 18.18 17.46
CA GLN A 72 -28.43 16.76 16.99
C GLN A 72 -27.40 15.79 17.69
N GLY A 73 -26.22 15.52 17.17
CA GLY A 73 -25.87 15.39 15.76
C GLY A 73 -24.42 15.32 15.34
N SER A 74 -24.17 15.73 14.09
CA SER A 74 -22.85 15.75 13.51
C SER A 74 -22.58 16.54 12.26
N GLU A 75 -23.58 17.26 11.80
CA GLU A 75 -23.27 18.43 11.04
C GLU A 75 -22.40 19.37 11.90
N ASP A 76 -21.74 20.32 11.28
CA ASP A 76 -20.56 20.96 11.86
C ASP A 76 -20.92 21.99 12.89
N GLY A 77 -20.96 21.60 14.16
CA GLY A 77 -21.86 22.28 15.04
C GLY A 77 -22.91 21.36 15.67
N GLU A 78 -22.95 20.05 15.40
CA GLU A 78 -24.07 19.18 15.77
C GLU A 78 -23.90 18.01 16.74
N PHE A 79 -22.76 17.35 16.87
CA PHE A 79 -22.26 16.59 18.03
C PHE A 79 -23.09 15.76 19.16
N TYR A 80 -22.52 14.87 20.06
CA TYR A 80 -23.20 14.07 21.19
C TYR A 80 -22.34 13.29 22.25
N ASN A 81 -22.18 13.69 23.51
CA ASN A 81 -21.37 13.06 24.57
C ASN A 81 -19.88 13.41 24.84
N PRO A 82 -19.51 14.69 24.77
CA PRO A 82 -18.59 15.46 25.65
C PRO A 82 -18.86 15.50 27.24
N GLU A 83 -18.24 16.13 28.32
CA GLU A 83 -16.91 16.21 29.14
C GLU A 83 -15.68 17.24 29.28
N GLY A 84 -14.44 17.09 28.70
CA GLY A 84 -13.18 17.89 28.94
C GLY A 84 -12.50 18.79 27.83
N VAL A 85 -12.42 20.13 28.06
CA VAL A 85 -12.29 21.45 27.31
C VAL A 85 -10.98 22.41 27.19
N ALA A 86 -10.32 22.68 26.02
CA ALA A 86 -9.10 23.61 25.97
C ALA A 86 -9.07 24.84 24.99
N ILE A 87 -8.25 25.90 25.26
CA ILE A 87 -8.01 27.14 24.40
C ILE A 87 -6.54 27.37 23.93
N ASP A 88 -6.25 27.83 22.68
CA ASP A 88 -4.95 28.47 22.30
C ASP A 88 -4.78 30.01 22.54
N ASN A 89 -3.73 30.63 21.98
CA ASN A 89 -3.36 32.04 22.19
C ASN A 89 -3.80 33.05 21.10
N GLY A 90 -4.17 32.62 19.89
CA GLY A 90 -4.91 33.42 18.91
C GLY A 90 -6.22 34.06 19.43
N GLY A 91 -6.89 33.55 20.47
CA GLY A 91 -6.97 32.11 20.78
C GLY A 91 -7.83 31.37 19.73
N PHE A 92 -8.19 30.12 19.97
CA PHE A 92 -9.23 29.34 19.27
C PHE A 92 -9.72 28.18 20.19
N VAL A 93 -10.88 27.51 19.95
CA VAL A 93 -11.28 26.31 20.76
C VAL A 93 -10.18 25.24 20.66
N TYR A 94 -10.14 24.16 21.44
CA TYR A 94 -9.83 22.77 21.05
C TYR A 94 -10.76 21.79 21.79
N VAL A 95 -11.34 20.73 21.19
CA VAL A 95 -12.33 19.80 21.81
C VAL A 95 -11.82 18.38 22.18
N THR A 96 -12.72 17.46 22.56
CA THR A 96 -12.80 15.98 22.46
C THR A 96 -14.30 15.54 22.56
N ASP A 97 -14.73 14.33 22.13
CA ASP A 97 -16.16 14.06 21.71
C ASP A 97 -16.67 12.63 22.11
N ILE A 98 -16.61 12.17 23.36
CA ILE A 98 -16.19 10.76 23.57
C ILE A 98 -16.76 9.61 22.78
N PHE A 99 -18.05 9.18 22.75
CA PHE A 99 -18.35 7.79 22.26
C PHE A 99 -18.20 7.63 20.75
N ASN A 100 -17.70 8.69 20.12
CA ASN A 100 -17.18 8.75 18.79
C ASN A 100 -15.63 8.38 18.69
N HIS A 101 -14.68 9.15 19.23
CA HIS A 101 -13.17 9.15 19.43
C HIS A 101 -11.98 10.22 18.75
N ARG A 102 -11.63 11.63 18.45
CA ARG A 102 -11.76 13.32 18.51
C ARG A 102 -10.79 14.31 19.31
N VAL A 103 -10.72 15.62 18.83
CA VAL A 103 -10.36 17.04 19.26
C VAL A 103 -11.19 18.27 18.60
N GLN A 104 -10.65 19.48 18.18
CA GLN A 104 -11.07 20.58 17.15
C GLN A 104 -11.17 22.08 17.67
N LYS A 105 -10.88 23.24 16.95
CA LYS A 105 -10.60 24.70 17.38
C LYS A 105 -11.32 26.15 16.88
N PHE A 106 -12.43 26.74 17.42
CA PHE A 106 -13.33 27.96 17.08
C PHE A 106 -12.91 29.49 17.01
N ASP A 107 -13.84 30.38 16.58
CA ASP A 107 -13.87 31.90 16.56
C ASP A 107 -14.57 32.63 17.78
N SER A 108 -14.90 33.95 17.72
CA SER A 108 -15.51 34.86 18.73
C SER A 108 -16.99 35.25 18.64
N GLY A 109 -17.65 35.24 17.48
CA GLY A 109 -19.08 34.86 17.51
C GLY A 109 -19.21 33.41 17.99
N GLY A 110 -18.11 32.70 17.78
CA GLY A 110 -17.89 31.30 17.92
C GLY A 110 -17.70 30.69 16.56
N GLN A 111 -17.47 31.36 15.44
CA GLN A 111 -17.63 30.70 14.12
C GLN A 111 -16.71 29.50 13.81
N PHE A 112 -17.11 28.74 12.77
CA PHE A 112 -16.48 27.68 11.92
C PHE A 112 -15.90 26.44 12.68
N MET A 113 -15.00 25.52 12.31
CA MET A 113 -13.78 25.65 11.54
C MET A 113 -12.79 24.36 11.27
N THR A 114 -12.84 23.05 11.74
CA THR A 114 -11.74 21.95 11.57
C THR A 114 -12.09 20.40 11.73
N LYS A 115 -11.37 19.29 11.31
CA LYS A 115 -11.48 17.74 11.45
C LYS A 115 -10.18 16.73 11.25
N TRP A 116 -9.81 15.74 12.13
CA TRP A 116 -8.66 14.72 12.42
C TRP A 116 -8.79 13.72 13.69
N GLY A 117 -8.93 12.38 13.65
CA GLY A 117 -9.08 11.50 14.88
C GLY A 117 -10.11 10.35 14.75
N ALA A 118 -10.10 9.25 15.53
CA ALA A 118 -10.98 8.08 15.26
C ALA A 118 -10.96 6.75 16.06
N LYS A 119 -12.11 6.08 16.36
CA LYS A 119 -12.04 4.59 16.46
C LYS A 119 -11.63 4.01 15.11
N GLY A 120 -10.85 2.94 15.22
CA GLY A 120 -9.52 3.01 14.67
C GLY A 120 -8.53 2.90 15.84
N SER A 121 -7.31 2.50 15.52
CA SER A 121 -6.19 2.36 16.46
C SER A 121 -4.83 2.62 15.80
N GLY A 122 -4.81 3.38 14.70
CA GLY A 122 -3.65 3.91 13.98
C GLY A 122 -3.27 5.35 14.38
N ASP A 123 -2.47 6.05 13.58
CA ASP A 123 -2.01 7.41 13.92
C ASP A 123 -3.02 8.51 13.60
N GLY A 124 -3.39 9.30 14.61
CA GLY A 124 -4.51 10.23 14.50
C GLY A 124 -5.84 9.51 14.47
N GLU A 125 -5.93 8.36 15.14
CA GLU A 125 -7.15 7.61 15.45
C GLU A 125 -7.24 7.55 16.98
N PHE A 126 -8.38 7.75 17.66
CA PHE A 126 -8.48 7.56 19.12
C PHE A 126 -9.56 6.57 19.54
N ASN A 127 -9.61 6.18 20.81
CA ASN A 127 -10.66 5.33 21.33
C ASN A 127 -11.05 5.78 22.75
N ASP A 128 -12.22 6.40 22.94
CA ASP A 128 -12.69 7.20 24.06
C ASP A 128 -11.61 8.22 24.51
N PRO A 129 -11.17 9.17 23.63
CA PRO A 129 -10.23 10.23 23.97
C PRO A 129 -10.95 11.30 24.75
N ASP A 130 -10.36 11.64 25.87
CA ASP A 130 -11.12 12.16 26.99
C ASP A 130 -10.56 13.52 27.34
N GLY A 131 -9.29 13.47 27.70
CA GLY A 131 -8.45 14.62 27.89
C GLY A 131 -7.88 15.17 26.61
N MET A 132 -7.82 16.50 26.56
CA MET A 132 -7.10 17.21 25.53
C MET A 132 -6.58 18.57 26.02
N VAL A 133 -5.43 18.99 25.48
CA VAL A 133 -4.74 20.25 25.80
C VAL A 133 -3.95 20.79 24.60
N ILE A 134 -3.50 22.04 24.67
CA ILE A 134 -2.60 22.65 23.67
C ILE A 134 -1.37 23.28 24.34
N ASP A 135 -0.20 23.14 23.73
CA ASP A 135 1.01 23.81 24.18
C ASP A 135 1.15 25.25 23.64
N HIS A 136 2.13 25.97 24.20
CA HIS A 136 2.41 27.36 23.85
C HIS A 136 2.98 27.58 22.43
N SER A 137 3.33 26.52 21.70
CA SER A 137 3.64 26.57 20.26
C SER A 137 2.42 26.21 19.40
N GLY A 138 1.28 25.94 20.03
CA GLY A 138 0.02 25.57 19.41
C GLY A 138 -0.18 24.07 19.22
N PHE A 139 0.79 23.20 19.51
CA PHE A 139 0.56 21.77 19.29
C PHE A 139 -0.47 21.20 20.27
N VAL A 140 -1.35 20.34 19.77
CA VAL A 140 -2.46 19.77 20.55
C VAL A 140 -2.13 18.34 20.93
N TYR A 141 -2.56 17.93 22.11
CA TYR A 141 -2.26 16.63 22.68
C TYR A 141 -3.53 16.02 23.23
N VAL A 142 -3.69 14.72 23.04
CA VAL A 142 -4.94 14.01 23.32
C VAL A 142 -4.67 12.67 23.99
N ALA A 143 -5.50 12.37 24.97
CA ALA A 143 -5.71 11.04 25.49
C ALA A 143 -6.23 10.08 24.41
N ASP A 144 -5.89 8.80 24.48
CA ASP A 144 -6.46 7.77 23.61
C ASP A 144 -6.69 6.51 24.44
N ALA A 145 -7.85 6.46 25.10
CA ALA A 145 -8.04 5.57 26.22
C ALA A 145 -8.14 4.10 25.82
N VAL A 146 -9.20 3.69 25.14
CA VAL A 146 -9.44 2.30 24.76
C VAL A 146 -8.40 1.74 23.78
N ASN A 147 -7.62 2.57 23.07
CA ASN A 147 -6.43 2.12 22.31
C ASN A 147 -5.14 2.12 23.15
N ASN A 148 -5.19 2.64 24.37
CA ASN A 148 -4.11 2.60 25.35
C ASN A 148 -2.86 3.39 24.90
N ARG A 149 -3.03 4.64 24.49
CA ARG A 149 -1.92 5.50 24.05
C ARG A 149 -2.24 7.00 24.18
N ILE A 150 -1.36 7.81 23.60
CA ILE A 150 -1.39 9.26 23.55
C ILE A 150 -0.89 9.73 22.20
N GLN A 151 -1.44 10.86 21.72
CA GLN A 151 -1.05 11.42 20.42
C GLN A 151 -0.96 12.95 20.45
N LYS A 152 -0.01 13.47 19.66
CA LYS A 152 0.30 14.89 19.48
C LYS A 152 0.05 15.31 18.03
N PHE A 153 -0.41 16.54 17.86
CA PHE A 153 -0.82 17.15 16.60
C PHE A 153 -0.37 18.60 16.53
N THR A 154 -0.38 19.22 15.35
CA THR A 154 -0.19 20.69 15.22
C THR A 154 -1.35 21.45 15.87
N ASP A 155 -1.38 22.78 15.78
CA ASP A 155 -2.50 23.64 16.23
C ASP A 155 -3.79 23.46 15.44
N ASN A 156 -3.98 22.25 14.91
CA ASN A 156 -4.16 22.05 13.49
C ASN A 156 -4.14 20.54 13.10
N GLY A 157 -4.11 19.56 14.00
CA GLY A 157 -4.43 18.18 13.59
C GLY A 157 -3.59 17.40 12.60
N GLU A 158 -2.54 17.99 12.06
CA GLU A 158 -1.51 17.18 11.44
C GLU A 158 -0.89 16.35 12.55
N PHE A 159 -1.14 15.04 12.50
CA PHE A 159 -0.52 14.09 13.41
C PHE A 159 1.00 14.26 13.38
N VAL A 160 1.55 14.62 14.54
CA VAL A 160 2.99 14.85 14.74
C VAL A 160 3.65 13.59 15.31
N SER A 161 3.07 12.98 16.35
CA SER A 161 3.60 11.75 16.94
C SER A 161 2.60 11.04 17.87
N ARG A 162 2.77 9.73 18.06
CA ARG A 162 2.08 8.93 19.08
C ARG A 162 3.06 8.29 20.04
N TRP A 163 2.58 7.94 21.23
CA TRP A 163 3.29 7.07 22.14
C TRP A 163 2.29 6.23 22.95
N GLY A 164 2.52 4.92 22.97
CA GLY A 164 1.67 3.92 23.63
C GLY A 164 1.94 2.52 23.06
N ARG A 165 1.91 1.48 23.89
CA ARG A 165 2.12 0.08 23.49
C ARG A 165 1.55 -0.91 24.51
N SER A 166 1.45 -2.17 24.12
CA SER A 166 0.87 -3.25 24.92
C SER A 166 1.80 -3.93 25.94
N SER A 167 3.02 -3.39 26.17
CA SER A 167 3.86 -3.78 27.32
C SER A 167 5.07 -2.84 27.58
N GLY A 168 5.40 -2.60 28.86
CA GLY A 168 6.62 -1.95 29.33
C GLY A 168 6.48 -0.48 29.75
N ASN A 169 7.56 0.30 29.69
CA ASN A 169 7.45 1.77 29.77
C ASN A 169 6.65 2.26 28.55
N VAL A 170 5.81 3.30 28.69
CA VAL A 170 4.87 3.71 27.62
C VAL A 170 3.80 2.65 27.34
N GLU A 171 3.55 1.75 28.29
CA GLU A 171 2.31 0.98 28.32
C GLU A 171 1.21 1.84 28.93
N PHE A 172 -0.01 1.77 28.42
CA PHE A 172 -1.15 2.39 29.06
C PHE A 172 -2.33 1.41 29.15
N ASN A 173 -3.40 1.80 29.83
CA ASN A 173 -4.64 1.04 29.96
C ASN A 173 -5.77 2.03 30.25
N LEU A 174 -6.55 2.39 29.24
CA LEU A 174 -7.49 3.49 29.29
C LEU A 174 -6.88 4.83 29.73
N PRO A 175 -5.75 5.32 29.17
CA PRO A 175 -5.26 6.63 29.53
C PRO A 175 -6.21 7.70 29.03
N TYR A 176 -7.02 8.21 29.94
CA TYR A 176 -8.05 9.16 29.62
C TYR A 176 -7.54 10.61 29.76
N GLY A 177 -6.43 10.90 30.45
CA GLY A 177 -5.98 12.29 30.64
C GLY A 177 -4.81 12.77 29.83
N ILE A 178 -4.83 14.05 29.43
CA ILE A 178 -3.62 14.74 28.98
C ILE A 178 -3.51 16.23 29.30
N CYS A 179 -2.28 16.67 29.61
CA CYS A 179 -1.95 18.07 29.81
C CYS A 179 -0.49 18.40 29.43
N VAL A 180 -0.16 19.69 29.28
CA VAL A 180 1.20 20.18 28.94
C VAL A 180 1.61 21.41 29.74
N ASP A 181 2.90 21.56 30.07
CA ASP A 181 3.39 22.78 30.74
C ASP A 181 3.62 23.96 29.78
N ASP A 182 3.44 25.17 30.31
CA ASP A 182 3.48 26.43 29.54
C ASP A 182 4.91 26.92 29.21
N ASP A 183 5.94 26.16 29.59
CA ASP A 183 7.34 26.54 29.35
C ASP A 183 7.78 26.14 27.93
N VAL A 184 8.90 26.71 27.47
CA VAL A 184 9.48 26.46 26.13
C VAL A 184 9.97 25.01 25.95
N SER A 185 9.80 24.17 26.98
CA SER A 185 10.09 22.73 27.00
C SER A 185 8.94 21.87 26.47
N GLY A 186 7.68 22.30 26.66
CA GLY A 186 6.47 21.59 26.21
C GLY A 186 6.38 20.14 26.70
N TYR A 187 6.60 19.88 28.00
CA TYR A 187 6.42 18.51 28.50
C TYR A 187 4.94 18.13 28.55
N VAL A 188 4.68 16.85 28.33
CA VAL A 188 3.34 16.26 28.29
C VAL A 188 3.16 15.31 29.46
N TYR A 189 2.00 15.34 30.09
CA TYR A 189 1.67 14.54 31.26
C TYR A 189 0.34 13.83 31.05
N VAL A 190 0.25 12.58 31.50
CA VAL A 190 -0.80 11.65 31.08
C VAL A 190 -1.31 10.84 32.27
N ALA A 191 -2.62 10.83 32.49
CA ALA A 191 -3.25 9.91 33.44
C ALA A 191 -3.49 8.55 32.76
N ASP A 192 -3.05 7.46 33.42
CA ASP A 192 -3.07 6.09 32.89
C ASP A 192 -4.01 5.22 33.73
N THR A 193 -5.31 5.36 33.44
CA THR A 193 -6.42 5.04 34.34
C THR A 193 -6.42 3.62 34.88
N ARG A 194 -6.56 2.59 34.03
CA ARG A 194 -6.63 1.21 34.50
C ARG A 194 -5.28 0.58 34.85
N ASN A 195 -4.19 1.34 34.73
CA ASN A 195 -2.88 1.01 35.34
C ASN A 195 -2.62 1.78 36.65
N ASP A 196 -3.56 2.63 37.07
CA ASP A 196 -3.53 3.36 38.33
C ASP A 196 -2.28 4.26 38.49
N ARG A 197 -1.80 4.93 37.42
CA ARG A 197 -0.56 5.74 37.43
C ARG A 197 -0.61 7.00 36.56
N VAL A 198 0.49 7.77 36.54
CA VAL A 198 0.72 8.92 35.66
C VAL A 198 2.08 8.77 34.97
N GLN A 199 2.18 9.19 33.70
CA GLN A 199 3.41 9.15 32.90
C GLN A 199 3.72 10.51 32.26
N LYS A 200 5.01 10.86 32.18
CA LYS A 200 5.53 12.12 31.60
C LYS A 200 6.34 11.86 30.33
N PHE A 201 6.18 12.74 29.34
CA PHE A 201 6.79 12.66 28.02
C PHE A 201 7.36 14.01 27.58
N THR A 202 8.32 14.01 26.67
CA THR A 202 8.77 15.22 25.96
C THR A 202 7.73 15.65 24.93
N ALA A 203 7.84 16.88 24.41
CA ALA A 203 7.08 17.39 23.27
C ALA A 203 7.20 16.53 21.97
N GLY A 204 8.06 15.51 21.93
CA GLY A 204 8.17 14.55 20.83
C GLY A 204 7.52 13.18 21.11
N GLY A 205 7.08 12.92 22.34
CA GLY A 205 6.57 11.62 22.79
C GLY A 205 7.62 10.70 23.43
N GLU A 206 8.83 11.19 23.69
CA GLU A 206 9.86 10.40 24.37
C GLU A 206 9.55 10.30 25.87
N TYR A 207 9.57 9.08 26.42
CA TYR A 207 9.31 8.82 27.84
C TYR A 207 10.36 9.46 28.75
N VAL A 208 9.90 10.22 29.74
CA VAL A 208 10.74 10.88 30.75
C VAL A 208 10.72 10.09 32.06
N ASN A 209 9.57 10.02 32.73
CA ASN A 209 9.37 9.28 33.97
C ASN A 209 7.89 8.93 34.22
N GLN A 210 7.61 8.29 35.35
CA GLN A 210 6.26 7.92 35.81
C GLN A 210 6.21 7.88 37.34
N TRP A 211 5.02 8.06 37.90
CA TRP A 211 4.72 7.89 39.33
C TRP A 211 3.30 7.34 39.50
N GLY A 212 2.96 6.89 40.71
CA GLY A 212 1.71 6.18 40.97
C GLY A 212 1.85 4.66 41.08
N GLY A 213 0.71 4.01 40.94
CA GLY A 213 0.45 2.62 41.30
C GLY A 213 -0.84 2.51 42.12
N ARG A 214 -1.45 1.33 42.10
CA ARG A 214 -2.77 1.10 42.71
C ARG A 214 -2.77 1.28 44.23
N GLY A 215 -3.47 2.31 44.72
CA GLY A 215 -3.64 2.56 46.14
C GLY A 215 -4.38 3.86 46.48
N SER A 216 -4.59 4.08 47.77
CA SER A 216 -5.27 5.27 48.34
C SER A 216 -4.34 6.20 49.13
N GLU A 217 -3.07 5.83 49.26
CA GLU A 217 -2.03 6.68 49.88
C GLU A 217 -1.74 7.93 49.02
N GLU A 218 -0.93 8.84 49.54
CA GLU A 218 -0.43 10.02 48.81
C GLU A 218 0.40 9.59 47.59
N GLY A 219 0.11 10.13 46.41
CA GLY A 219 0.82 9.82 45.16
C GLY A 219 0.54 8.42 44.59
N MET A 220 -0.52 7.74 45.05
CA MET A 220 -1.04 6.48 44.50
C MET A 220 -2.46 6.70 43.95
N PHE A 221 -2.93 5.89 43.01
CA PHE A 221 -4.22 6.12 42.34
C PHE A 221 -5.14 4.88 42.31
N ILE A 222 -6.41 5.07 41.95
CA ILE A 222 -7.34 4.03 41.49
C ILE A 222 -8.15 4.64 40.35
N SER A 223 -8.05 4.10 39.15
CA SER A 223 -8.68 4.66 37.94
C SER A 223 -8.52 6.18 37.79
N PRO A 224 -7.28 6.73 37.74
CA PRO A 224 -7.12 8.15 37.46
C PRO A 224 -7.49 8.45 36.01
N TYR A 225 -8.64 9.10 35.81
CA TYR A 225 -9.21 9.32 34.48
C TYR A 225 -8.39 10.39 33.76
N ASP A 226 -8.52 11.67 34.13
CA ASP A 226 -7.89 12.76 33.37
C ASP A 226 -6.81 13.59 34.14
N ILE A 227 -6.17 14.59 33.52
CA ILE A 227 -5.04 15.39 34.01
C ILE A 227 -4.98 16.83 33.42
N ALA A 228 -4.39 17.80 34.14
CA ALA A 228 -4.18 19.20 33.75
C ALA A 228 -2.86 19.79 34.32
N THR A 229 -2.45 21.00 33.94
CA THR A 229 -1.13 21.60 34.28
C THR A 229 -1.22 23.06 34.76
N ASP A 230 -0.09 23.71 35.08
CA ASP A 230 -0.02 25.17 35.17
C ASP A 230 1.30 25.81 34.70
N SER A 231 1.26 27.13 34.57
CA SER A 231 2.39 28.02 34.22
C SER A 231 3.58 28.04 35.19
N SER A 232 3.53 27.25 36.26
CA SER A 232 4.66 27.00 37.17
C SER A 232 5.19 25.57 37.05
N GLY A 233 4.70 24.78 36.09
CA GLY A 233 5.12 23.40 35.82
C GLY A 233 4.51 22.35 36.77
N PHE A 234 3.45 22.68 37.50
CA PHE A 234 2.73 21.69 38.31
C PHE A 234 1.68 20.94 37.51
N ILE A 235 1.33 19.74 37.97
CA ILE A 235 0.51 18.75 37.26
C ILE A 235 -0.63 18.28 38.18
N TYR A 236 -1.81 18.00 37.63
CA TYR A 236 -3.07 17.80 38.37
C TYR A 236 -3.87 16.65 37.80
N VAL A 237 -4.21 15.62 38.59
CA VAL A 237 -4.69 14.33 38.06
C VAL A 237 -6.01 13.93 38.73
N ALA A 238 -7.11 13.77 37.98
CA ALA A 238 -8.33 13.16 38.53
C ALA A 238 -8.10 11.69 38.79
N ASP A 239 -8.07 11.33 40.06
CA ASP A 239 -7.95 10.00 40.62
C ASP A 239 -9.35 9.40 40.87
N SER A 240 -10.04 9.12 39.78
CA SER A 240 -11.51 9.05 39.67
C SER A 240 -12.17 7.85 40.36
N GLY A 241 -11.45 6.74 40.53
CA GLY A 241 -11.87 5.59 41.34
C GLY A 241 -11.54 5.73 42.84
N ASN A 242 -10.59 6.60 43.21
CA ASN A 242 -10.51 7.16 44.57
C ASN A 242 -11.42 8.38 44.75
N HIS A 243 -11.99 8.89 43.66
CA HIS A 243 -12.90 10.03 43.57
C HIS A 243 -12.28 11.37 44.02
N ARG A 244 -10.99 11.59 43.76
CA ARG A 244 -10.21 12.77 44.19
C ARG A 244 -9.40 13.36 43.04
N ILE A 245 -8.73 14.49 43.22
CA ILE A 245 -7.69 15.02 42.33
C ILE A 245 -6.36 15.12 43.11
N GLN A 246 -5.21 14.91 42.47
CA GLN A 246 -3.88 15.01 43.08
C GLN A 246 -2.93 15.96 42.32
N LYS A 247 -2.14 16.75 43.04
CA LYS A 247 -1.10 17.66 42.51
C LYS A 247 0.30 17.06 42.63
N PHE A 248 1.09 17.20 41.58
CA PHE A 248 2.51 16.86 41.50
C PHE A 248 3.34 18.04 41.00
N ASP A 249 4.65 18.03 41.28
CA ASP A 249 5.62 18.92 40.60
C ASP A 249 6.11 18.30 39.28
N SER A 250 6.90 19.06 38.52
CA SER A 250 7.36 18.65 37.19
C SER A 250 8.30 17.43 37.18
N ASP A 251 8.89 17.06 38.33
CA ASP A 251 9.65 15.81 38.48
C ASP A 251 8.76 14.63 38.91
N GLY A 252 7.47 14.87 39.20
CA GLY A 252 6.48 13.84 39.56
C GLY A 252 6.36 13.57 41.06
N GLU A 253 6.97 14.39 41.91
CA GLU A 253 6.84 14.25 43.37
C GLU A 253 5.49 14.83 43.85
N PHE A 254 4.88 14.17 44.85
CA PHE A 254 3.56 14.54 45.37
C PHE A 254 3.59 15.86 46.16
N VAL A 255 2.64 16.76 45.88
CA VAL A 255 2.57 18.09 46.51
C VAL A 255 1.32 18.26 47.39
N LEU A 256 0.13 17.89 46.89
CA LEU A 256 -1.16 17.95 47.63
C LEU A 256 -2.26 17.16 46.90
N GLN A 257 -3.44 17.06 47.51
CA GLN A 257 -4.63 16.43 46.93
C GLN A 257 -5.92 17.05 47.47
N TRP A 258 -7.04 16.84 46.78
CA TRP A 258 -8.38 17.30 47.20
C TRP A 258 -9.48 16.40 46.63
N GLY A 259 -10.67 16.43 47.24
CA GLY A 259 -11.82 15.63 46.81
C GLY A 259 -11.90 14.23 47.41
N GLU A 260 -13.08 13.63 47.33
CA GLU A 260 -13.43 12.30 47.82
C GLU A 260 -14.72 11.79 47.14
N ARG A 261 -15.21 10.57 47.47
CA ARG A 261 -16.44 10.05 46.84
C ARG A 261 -17.69 10.77 47.34
N GLY A 262 -18.43 11.42 46.44
CA GLY A 262 -19.73 11.96 46.80
C GLY A 262 -20.39 12.83 45.73
N THR A 263 -21.48 13.47 46.13
CA THR A 263 -22.27 14.46 45.37
C THR A 263 -21.99 15.90 45.87
N GLU A 264 -21.02 16.09 46.76
CA GLU A 264 -20.68 17.37 47.38
C GLU A 264 -19.66 18.16 46.53
N ASN A 265 -19.53 19.46 46.76
CA ASN A 265 -18.59 20.33 46.06
C ASN A 265 -17.13 19.82 46.15
N GLY A 266 -16.55 19.39 45.02
CA GLY A 266 -15.19 18.84 44.93
C GLY A 266 -15.10 17.33 45.07
N ALA A 267 -16.23 16.63 45.21
CA ALA A 267 -16.32 15.18 45.45
C ALA A 267 -16.97 14.47 44.25
N PHE A 268 -16.48 13.28 43.85
CA PHE A 268 -16.73 12.69 42.53
C PHE A 268 -17.49 11.34 42.55
N ILE A 269 -18.12 10.96 41.43
CA ILE A 269 -18.53 9.62 40.96
C ILE A 269 -18.33 9.52 39.43
N LEU A 270 -17.31 8.76 39.00
CA LEU A 270 -16.96 8.51 37.60
C LEU A 270 -16.89 9.78 36.74
N PRO A 271 -15.88 10.65 36.91
CA PRO A 271 -15.55 11.63 35.89
C PRO A 271 -14.81 10.98 34.73
N TYR A 272 -15.23 11.31 33.51
CA TYR A 272 -14.47 11.10 32.30
C TYR A 272 -13.71 12.44 31.98
N GLY A 273 -13.96 13.11 30.83
CA GLY A 273 -13.13 14.18 30.25
C GLY A 273 -12.74 15.39 31.11
N MET A 274 -11.49 15.82 30.92
CA MET A 274 -10.81 17.02 31.42
C MET A 274 -9.73 17.61 30.48
N THR A 275 -9.10 18.73 30.89
CA THR A 275 -8.50 19.74 30.01
C THR A 275 -8.00 21.06 30.72
N MET A 276 -7.85 22.20 29.99
CA MET A 276 -7.53 23.54 30.53
C MET A 276 -7.77 24.79 29.61
N ASP A 277 -8.18 25.95 30.15
CA ASP A 277 -8.09 27.25 29.40
C ASP A 277 -6.66 27.80 29.31
N LYS A 278 -6.43 28.65 28.31
CA LYS A 278 -5.34 29.66 28.29
C LYS A 278 -5.38 30.72 29.42
N ASP A 279 -6.18 30.53 30.48
CA ASP A 279 -6.11 31.23 31.79
C ASP A 279 -5.71 30.29 32.97
N GLY A 280 -5.49 28.99 32.73
CA GLY A 280 -4.91 28.03 33.67
C GLY A 280 -5.88 27.34 34.63
N PHE A 281 -7.16 27.23 34.31
CA PHE A 281 -8.14 26.47 35.10
C PHE A 281 -8.42 25.10 34.48
N ILE A 282 -8.84 24.15 35.33
CA ILE A 282 -9.05 22.73 35.01
C ILE A 282 -10.53 22.39 35.05
N TYR A 283 -11.02 21.47 34.21
CA TYR A 283 -12.45 21.21 34.01
C TYR A 283 -12.72 19.72 33.86
N VAL A 284 -13.49 19.06 34.74
CA VAL A 284 -13.47 17.59 34.95
C VAL A 284 -14.84 16.96 35.13
N ALA A 285 -15.31 16.14 34.20
CA ALA A 285 -16.74 15.87 34.12
C ALA A 285 -17.17 14.53 34.73
N ASP A 286 -17.49 14.57 36.00
CA ASP A 286 -18.10 13.52 36.84
C ASP A 286 -19.35 12.71 36.33
N THR A 287 -19.37 12.19 35.10
CA THR A 287 -20.36 11.35 34.37
C THR A 287 -21.31 10.48 35.17
N GLY A 288 -20.83 9.80 36.21
CA GLY A 288 -21.61 8.80 36.97
C GLY A 288 -22.41 9.38 38.14
N ASN A 289 -22.12 10.63 38.50
CA ASN A 289 -23.07 11.52 39.17
C ASN A 289 -23.94 12.25 38.10
N ASP A 290 -23.73 11.95 36.81
CA ASP A 290 -24.02 12.83 35.66
C ASP A 290 -23.53 14.25 35.97
N ARG A 291 -22.28 14.41 36.48
CA ARG A 291 -21.68 15.62 37.09
C ARG A 291 -20.41 16.19 36.39
N ILE A 292 -19.88 17.34 36.85
CA ILE A 292 -18.67 18.04 36.32
C ILE A 292 -18.15 19.06 37.33
N GLN A 293 -16.82 19.32 37.39
CA GLN A 293 -16.13 20.11 38.42
C GLN A 293 -14.87 20.89 37.91
N LYS A 294 -14.62 22.15 38.34
CA LYS A 294 -13.47 23.02 37.99
C LYS A 294 -12.69 23.40 39.20
N PHE A 295 -11.40 23.49 38.95
CA PHE A 295 -10.39 23.70 39.96
C PHE A 295 -9.48 24.84 39.53
N THR A 296 -9.01 25.60 40.53
CA THR A 296 -7.74 26.29 40.36
C THR A 296 -6.67 25.24 40.14
N THR A 297 -5.53 25.64 39.58
CA THR A 297 -4.34 24.78 39.54
C THR A 297 -4.07 24.21 40.95
N LYS A 298 -4.05 25.05 41.99
CA LYS A 298 -3.86 24.63 43.39
C LYS A 298 -4.91 23.65 43.95
N GLY A 299 -5.95 23.30 43.21
CA GLY A 299 -6.96 22.36 43.65
C GLY A 299 -7.93 22.92 44.66
N GLU A 300 -7.99 24.25 44.78
CA GLU A 300 -9.21 24.84 45.30
C GLU A 300 -10.29 24.51 44.27
N PHE A 301 -11.23 23.66 44.67
CA PHE A 301 -12.54 23.59 44.05
C PHE A 301 -13.03 25.02 43.91
N VAL A 302 -13.08 25.50 42.67
CA VAL A 302 -13.83 26.71 42.42
C VAL A 302 -15.29 26.28 42.36
N ILE A 303 -15.60 25.13 41.69
CA ILE A 303 -16.76 25.08 40.80
C ILE A 303 -17.29 23.62 40.43
N GLN A 304 -18.62 23.33 40.26
CA GLN A 304 -19.30 22.09 39.69
C GLN A 304 -20.73 22.31 39.05
N TRP A 305 -21.30 21.63 38.01
CA TRP A 305 -22.45 22.17 37.14
C TRP A 305 -23.87 21.50 36.61
N GLY A 306 -25.17 21.76 36.99
CA GLY A 306 -26.44 21.14 36.36
C GLY A 306 -27.39 20.14 37.16
N GLY A 307 -28.61 19.66 36.80
CA GLY A 307 -29.44 18.66 37.63
C GLY A 307 -30.19 17.55 36.82
N ARG A 308 -31.28 16.75 37.11
CA ARG A 308 -31.65 15.55 36.21
C ARG A 308 -33.06 15.35 35.53
N GLY A 309 -33.13 15.17 34.18
CA GLY A 309 -34.33 15.20 33.26
C GLY A 309 -34.15 15.47 31.72
N SER A 310 -34.97 16.40 31.13
CA SER A 310 -35.15 16.87 29.70
C SER A 310 -34.82 18.35 29.24
N GLU A 311 -34.59 19.38 30.10
CA GLU A 311 -34.81 20.85 29.85
C GLU A 311 -33.69 22.00 29.98
N ASP A 312 -32.59 22.11 29.19
CA ASP A 312 -31.41 23.09 29.09
C ASP A 312 -29.94 23.13 29.85
N GLY A 313 -29.20 22.21 30.62
CA GLY A 313 -28.89 22.01 32.18
C GLY A 313 -29.40 21.04 33.52
N GLU A 314 -29.93 19.75 33.90
CA GLU A 314 -30.55 18.32 33.51
C GLU A 314 -29.98 16.84 33.19
N PHE A 315 -28.75 16.48 32.79
CA PHE A 315 -28.35 15.22 32.07
C PHE A 315 -28.75 13.76 32.44
N ILE A 316 -28.53 12.95 31.40
CA ILE A 316 -28.42 11.52 31.12
C ILE A 316 -27.06 11.24 30.41
N SER A 317 -25.98 11.26 31.20
CA SER A 317 -24.70 10.53 30.99
C SER A 317 -23.69 11.01 29.91
N PRO A 318 -22.85 12.03 30.19
CA PRO A 318 -21.72 12.62 29.39
C PRO A 318 -20.52 11.73 28.96
N SER A 319 -19.53 12.27 28.17
CA SER A 319 -18.13 11.75 28.07
C SER A 319 -16.79 12.56 27.64
N SER A 320 -16.66 13.74 26.95
CA SER A 320 -15.38 14.59 26.58
C SER A 320 -15.43 16.20 26.23
N VAL A 321 -14.58 17.21 25.81
CA VAL A 321 -15.02 18.67 25.41
C VAL A 321 -13.94 19.75 24.97
N ALA A 322 -14.30 21.04 24.71
CA ALA A 322 -13.60 22.22 24.19
C ALA A 322 -13.70 23.63 24.82
N ALA A 323 -12.80 24.57 24.42
CA ALA A 323 -12.75 25.99 24.87
C ALA A 323 -12.17 27.10 23.94
N ASP A 324 -12.91 28.06 23.33
CA ASP A 324 -12.30 29.04 22.37
C ASP A 324 -11.39 30.17 22.83
N LYS A 325 -10.69 30.71 21.83
CA LYS A 325 -10.29 32.11 21.61
C LYS A 325 -10.71 33.06 22.70
N ASN A 326 -11.99 33.00 22.92
CA ASN A 326 -12.75 33.75 23.87
C ASN A 326 -13.24 32.72 24.92
N GLY A 327 -13.83 31.61 24.50
CA GLY A 327 -13.82 30.43 25.34
C GLY A 327 -14.78 29.31 25.04
N PHE A 328 -15.69 29.32 24.04
CA PHE A 328 -16.95 28.54 24.07
C PHE A 328 -16.71 27.11 24.49
N VAL A 329 -17.66 26.52 25.18
CA VAL A 329 -17.45 25.20 25.75
C VAL A 329 -18.65 24.33 25.38
N PHE A 330 -18.35 23.09 25.06
CA PHE A 330 -18.90 22.30 23.98
C PHE A 330 -19.50 20.93 24.40
N VAL A 331 -20.59 20.82 25.18
CA VAL A 331 -21.08 19.49 25.66
C VAL A 331 -22.48 19.17 25.23
N ALA A 332 -22.66 17.91 24.89
CA ALA A 332 -23.65 17.24 24.12
C ALA A 332 -24.08 15.92 24.82
N ASP A 333 -25.35 15.51 24.84
CA ASP A 333 -26.06 14.35 25.50
C ASP A 333 -25.55 12.96 25.14
N THR A 334 -25.98 11.90 25.85
CA THR A 334 -26.15 10.54 25.27
C THR A 334 -27.55 9.94 25.46
N GLY A 335 -28.40 10.51 26.32
CA GLY A 335 -29.78 10.11 26.47
C GLY A 335 -30.82 10.71 25.51
N ASN A 336 -30.59 11.89 24.92
CA ASN A 336 -31.63 12.70 24.24
C ASN A 336 -31.21 13.60 23.03
N ASP A 337 -30.04 13.40 22.41
CA ASP A 337 -29.65 13.84 21.04
C ASP A 337 -30.15 15.26 20.51
N ARG A 338 -29.28 16.30 20.56
CA ARG A 338 -29.31 17.80 20.35
C ARG A 338 -27.77 18.33 20.32
N ILE A 339 -27.22 19.55 20.70
CA ILE A 339 -25.73 19.89 21.00
C ILE A 339 -25.01 21.07 21.82
N GLN A 340 -24.51 21.02 23.09
CA GLN A 340 -24.46 22.21 24.03
C GLN A 340 -23.20 22.99 24.42
N LYS A 341 -23.54 24.01 25.22
CA LYS A 341 -23.39 25.45 25.07
C LYS A 341 -23.34 25.86 26.55
N PHE A 342 -22.44 26.76 26.98
CA PHE A 342 -22.55 27.65 28.15
C PHE A 342 -21.43 28.71 28.31
N SER A 343 -21.37 29.38 29.49
CA SER A 343 -20.47 30.48 29.91
C SER A 343 -19.44 30.26 31.09
N ALA A 344 -18.34 31.00 31.34
CA ALA A 344 -17.11 30.75 32.15
C ALA A 344 -17.31 30.71 33.64
N ASP A 345 -18.55 30.94 33.99
CA ASP A 345 -19.14 30.52 35.21
C ASP A 345 -20.25 29.49 34.86
N GLY A 346 -21.22 29.68 33.93
CA GLY A 346 -22.02 28.51 33.52
C GLY A 346 -23.22 28.40 32.54
N GLU A 347 -23.53 29.31 31.60
CA GLU A 347 -24.95 29.70 31.33
C GLU A 347 -25.57 29.65 29.90
N TYR A 348 -26.93 29.59 29.75
CA TYR A 348 -27.76 29.09 28.61
C TYR A 348 -28.44 30.07 27.54
N LEU A 349 -28.69 29.72 26.24
CA LEU A 349 -29.18 30.53 25.07
C LEU A 349 -30.32 29.95 24.12
N THR A 350 -30.13 29.06 23.11
CA THR A 350 -31.17 28.49 22.12
C THR A 350 -30.65 27.26 21.29
N GLN A 351 -31.44 26.23 20.87
CA GLN A 351 -31.03 25.07 19.99
C GLN A 351 -31.20 25.23 18.45
N TRP A 352 -30.85 24.21 17.64
CA TRP A 352 -31.17 23.99 16.22
C TRP A 352 -31.72 22.54 15.92
N GLY A 353 -31.50 21.98 14.72
CA GLY A 353 -31.35 20.55 14.29
C GLY A 353 -31.59 19.24 15.10
N SER A 354 -32.09 19.27 16.34
CA SER A 354 -33.01 18.23 16.82
C SER A 354 -34.34 18.25 16.05
N GLU A 355 -34.45 19.19 15.10
CA GLU A 355 -35.50 19.31 14.11
C GLU A 355 -34.95 19.29 12.65
N GLU A 356 -34.02 20.19 12.28
CA GLU A 356 -33.38 20.24 10.95
C GLU A 356 -31.98 19.60 10.89
N TRP A 357 -31.85 18.52 10.10
CA TRP A 357 -30.70 17.60 9.94
C TRP A 357 -30.57 16.38 10.90
N PRO A 358 -31.64 15.98 11.64
CA PRO A 358 -31.63 15.16 12.86
C PRO A 358 -30.89 13.81 12.74
N PHE A 359 -30.54 13.26 13.89
CA PHE A 359 -29.41 12.36 14.12
C PHE A 359 -29.72 11.34 15.22
N ASP A 360 -28.84 10.36 15.41
CA ASP A 360 -29.07 9.19 16.25
C ASP A 360 -27.72 8.78 16.83
N SER A 361 -27.68 8.60 18.15
CA SER A 361 -26.48 8.42 18.97
C SER A 361 -25.21 9.04 18.37
N PRO A 362 -25.14 10.35 18.08
CA PRO A 362 -24.17 10.88 17.13
C PRO A 362 -22.87 11.37 17.78
N CYS A 363 -22.13 10.42 18.35
CA CYS A 363 -21.48 10.42 19.66
C CYS A 363 -20.36 11.39 20.10
N GLY A 364 -20.36 12.69 19.77
CA GLY A 364 -19.62 13.71 20.55
C GLY A 364 -19.37 15.05 19.87
N ILE A 365 -18.53 15.96 20.40
CA ILE A 365 -18.14 17.33 19.90
C ILE A 365 -16.72 17.75 19.37
N GLU A 366 -16.69 18.81 18.56
CA GLU A 366 -15.67 18.97 17.55
C GLU A 366 -15.67 20.39 16.92
N VAL A 367 -14.82 21.38 17.27
CA VAL A 367 -14.99 22.82 16.95
C VAL A 367 -13.74 23.79 16.75
N GLY A 368 -13.46 24.51 15.59
CA GLY A 368 -12.41 24.43 14.46
C GLY A 368 -10.96 25.04 14.14
N THR A 369 -10.65 25.71 13.01
CA THR A 369 -9.38 26.43 12.60
C THR A 369 -9.65 27.61 11.61
N ASP A 370 -10.31 27.36 10.47
CA ASP A 370 -10.68 28.33 9.41
C ASP A 370 -12.12 28.92 9.36
N GLY A 371 -13.15 28.06 9.28
CA GLY A 371 -14.42 28.36 8.61
C GLY A 371 -15.37 27.20 8.19
N PHE A 372 -15.17 25.91 8.54
CA PHE A 372 -16.22 24.84 8.59
C PHE A 372 -16.05 23.88 9.83
N VAL A 373 -17.02 23.73 10.76
CA VAL A 373 -16.87 23.09 12.12
C VAL A 373 -16.80 21.52 12.17
N TYR A 374 -16.13 20.88 11.23
CA TYR A 374 -16.21 19.45 10.86
C TYR A 374 -16.58 18.26 11.91
N VAL A 375 -17.85 17.75 12.13
CA VAL A 375 -18.41 16.71 13.14
C VAL A 375 -18.82 15.24 12.66
N THR A 376 -19.10 14.23 13.56
CA THR A 376 -19.60 12.81 13.31
C THR A 376 -20.83 12.22 14.08
N ASP A 377 -21.64 11.42 13.36
CA ASP A 377 -22.97 10.86 13.71
C ASP A 377 -22.89 9.34 13.64
N THR A 378 -22.67 8.71 14.80
CA THR A 378 -22.44 7.27 14.97
C THR A 378 -23.62 6.49 14.39
N ASP A 379 -24.83 6.64 14.90
CA ASP A 379 -25.91 5.70 14.53
C ASP A 379 -26.58 5.99 13.17
N ASN A 380 -26.48 7.20 12.56
CA ASN A 380 -26.78 7.35 11.11
C ASN A 380 -25.57 7.19 10.19
N HIS A 381 -24.40 6.92 10.75
CA HIS A 381 -23.17 6.65 10.02
C HIS A 381 -22.70 7.76 9.07
N ARG A 382 -22.60 9.03 9.52
CA ARG A 382 -22.27 10.16 8.62
C ARG A 382 -21.53 11.33 9.27
N ILE A 383 -21.06 12.23 8.39
CA ILE A 383 -20.11 13.30 8.64
C ILE A 383 -20.53 14.54 7.88
N GLN A 384 -20.65 15.67 8.54
CA GLN A 384 -21.71 16.61 8.16
C GLN A 384 -21.17 18.09 8.24
N ILE A 385 -21.91 19.22 8.09
CA ILE A 385 -21.49 20.68 8.26
C ILE A 385 -22.58 21.75 8.69
N PHE A 386 -22.35 22.61 9.73
CA PHE A 386 -23.02 23.84 10.26
C PHE A 386 -22.05 25.05 10.53
N THR A 387 -22.56 26.13 11.15
CA THR A 387 -21.84 27.29 11.74
C THR A 387 -21.78 27.21 13.28
N SER A 388 -21.48 28.31 13.97
CA SER A 388 -21.76 28.51 15.39
C SER A 388 -23.04 29.26 15.69
N GLU A 389 -23.94 29.39 14.72
CA GLU A 389 -25.23 30.06 14.90
C GLU A 389 -26.43 29.20 14.47
N GLY A 390 -26.20 28.09 13.77
CA GLY A 390 -27.26 27.13 13.43
C GLY A 390 -27.61 27.05 11.99
N GLU A 391 -26.63 27.36 11.17
CA GLU A 391 -26.80 27.44 9.75
C GLU A 391 -26.00 26.28 9.15
N PHE A 392 -26.70 25.22 8.73
CA PHE A 392 -26.13 24.12 7.96
C PHE A 392 -25.34 24.66 6.75
N ILE A 393 -24.27 23.97 6.37
CA ILE A 393 -23.35 24.38 5.31
C ILE A 393 -23.15 23.31 4.22
N ALA A 394 -22.91 22.04 4.56
CA ALA A 394 -22.61 20.95 3.61
C ALA A 394 -22.63 19.58 4.32
N LYS A 395 -22.56 18.45 3.62
CA LYS A 395 -22.36 17.13 4.27
C LYS A 395 -21.80 16.05 3.36
N TRP A 396 -21.30 14.96 3.95
CA TRP A 396 -20.91 13.76 3.22
C TRP A 396 -20.97 12.49 4.09
N ALA A 397 -20.35 11.43 3.59
CA ALA A 397 -20.49 10.06 4.05
C ALA A 397 -21.92 9.52 3.96
N GLU A 398 -21.96 8.23 3.67
CA GLU A 398 -23.16 7.40 3.68
C GLU A 398 -22.81 6.09 4.40
N PRO A 399 -23.79 5.34 4.92
CA PRO A 399 -23.57 4.04 5.54
C PRO A 399 -22.83 3.06 4.63
N GLY A 400 -21.65 2.59 5.05
CA GLY A 400 -20.87 1.62 4.29
C GLY A 400 -19.41 1.49 4.73
N ASN A 401 -18.61 0.80 3.92
CA ASN A 401 -17.23 0.42 4.24
C ASN A 401 -16.22 0.71 3.11
N TYR A 402 -16.66 1.28 1.98
CA TYR A 402 -15.74 1.91 1.04
C TYR A 402 -15.25 3.25 1.59
N PRO A 403 -14.10 3.78 1.13
CA PRO A 403 -13.68 5.12 1.51
C PRO A 403 -14.63 6.18 0.95
N GLY A 404 -14.89 7.21 1.75
CA GLY A 404 -16.00 8.13 1.54
C GLY A 404 -17.34 7.66 2.14
N GLN A 405 -17.39 6.47 2.74
CA GLN A 405 -18.52 5.92 3.49
C GLN A 405 -18.11 5.65 4.95
N MET A 406 -19.08 5.51 5.85
CA MET A 406 -18.84 5.35 7.30
C MET A 406 -19.74 4.29 7.94
N ASN A 407 -19.37 3.82 9.13
CA ASN A 407 -20.01 2.75 9.87
C ASN A 407 -19.78 2.98 11.38
N TYR A 408 -20.72 3.71 11.99
CA TYR A 408 -20.56 4.32 13.30
C TYR A 408 -19.30 5.19 13.37
N PRO A 409 -19.22 6.25 12.56
CA PRO A 409 -18.12 7.18 12.58
C PRO A 409 -18.12 8.00 13.85
N CYS A 410 -16.92 8.37 14.25
CA CYS A 410 -16.62 8.37 15.67
C CYS A 410 -15.24 9.05 16.04
N ASP A 411 -15.18 10.38 16.30
CA ASP A 411 -14.01 11.07 16.93
C ASP A 411 -13.17 11.80 15.74
N LEU A 412 -12.46 12.97 15.85
CA LEU A 412 -11.54 13.83 14.99
C LEU A 412 -11.14 15.41 15.32
N ALA A 413 -10.32 16.24 14.58
CA ALA A 413 -10.03 17.74 14.38
C ALA A 413 -8.99 18.29 13.25
N VAL A 414 -9.06 19.35 12.38
CA VAL A 414 -8.24 19.63 11.11
C VAL A 414 -7.11 20.62 11.44
N ASN A 415 -6.41 21.01 10.38
CA ASN A 415 -5.40 22.04 10.22
C ASN A 415 -5.93 23.42 9.81
N ALA A 416 -5.08 24.43 9.86
CA ALA A 416 -5.37 25.72 9.25
C ALA A 416 -5.64 25.56 7.73
N ASP A 417 -5.25 24.42 7.16
CA ASP A 417 -5.37 24.05 5.75
C ASP A 417 -6.73 23.48 5.32
N GLY A 418 -7.52 22.89 6.22
CA GLY A 418 -8.86 22.38 5.89
C GLY A 418 -9.04 20.85 5.75
N ASP A 419 -8.07 20.01 6.14
CA ASP A 419 -8.05 18.54 5.90
C ASP A 419 -8.52 17.61 7.04
N VAL A 420 -9.51 16.79 6.71
CA VAL A 420 -10.59 16.22 7.52
C VAL A 420 -10.36 14.73 7.86
N TYR A 421 -9.63 14.36 8.94
CA TYR A 421 -9.26 12.95 9.23
C TYR A 421 -10.34 12.24 10.05
N VAL A 422 -11.25 11.53 9.40
CA VAL A 422 -12.45 10.93 9.99
C VAL A 422 -12.36 9.50 10.43
N ALA A 423 -12.98 9.26 11.57
CA ALA A 423 -13.24 7.97 12.15
C ALA A 423 -14.39 7.12 11.68
N ASP A 424 -14.31 5.83 12.02
CA ASP A 424 -15.16 4.84 11.41
C ASP A 424 -15.24 3.54 12.26
N THR A 425 -15.98 3.54 13.39
CA THR A 425 -15.83 2.57 14.51
C THR A 425 -15.72 1.16 14.04
N TYR A 426 -16.78 0.68 13.38
CA TYR A 426 -16.96 -0.73 13.05
C TYR A 426 -16.37 -1.05 11.66
N ASN A 427 -15.69 -0.08 11.03
CA ASN A 427 -14.73 -0.29 9.93
C ASN A 427 -13.26 -0.21 10.40
N HIS A 428 -13.00 0.30 11.61
CA HIS A 428 -11.70 0.37 12.30
C HIS A 428 -10.63 1.23 11.58
N ARG A 429 -10.92 2.50 11.23
CA ARG A 429 -10.00 3.34 10.42
C ARG A 429 -10.20 4.86 10.53
N ILE A 430 -9.16 5.61 10.15
CA ILE A 430 -9.22 6.99 9.64
C ILE A 430 -9.54 7.08 8.15
N GLN A 431 -10.14 8.19 7.75
CA GLN A 431 -10.32 8.64 6.38
C GLN A 431 -10.10 10.15 6.27
N ILE A 432 -9.04 10.59 5.58
CA ILE A 432 -8.72 12.02 5.44
C ILE A 432 -9.42 12.59 4.21
N PHE A 433 -10.36 13.52 4.40
CA PHE A 433 -10.99 14.25 3.29
C PHE A 433 -10.25 15.58 3.08
N LYS A 434 -9.99 15.95 1.84
CA LYS A 434 -9.27 17.18 1.51
C LYS A 434 -10.22 18.24 0.96
N LYS A 435 -9.88 19.51 1.16
CA LYS A 435 -10.68 20.66 0.70
C LYS A 435 -10.53 20.86 -0.82
N ALA A 436 -11.39 20.23 -1.62
CA ALA A 436 -11.30 20.20 -3.09
C ALA A 436 -12.52 20.82 -3.81
N PRO A 437 -12.37 21.33 -5.06
CA PRO A 437 -13.50 21.86 -5.83
C PRO A 437 -14.47 20.74 -6.26
N PHE A 438 -15.73 20.83 -5.85
CA PHE A 438 -16.77 19.88 -6.22
C PHE A 438 -17.13 20.00 -7.72
N VAL A 439 -17.18 18.87 -8.41
CA VAL A 439 -17.56 18.77 -9.84
C VAL A 439 -18.72 17.78 -9.95
N SER A 440 -19.88 18.26 -10.40
CA SER A 440 -21.17 17.54 -10.40
C SER A 440 -21.25 16.39 -11.41
N GLY A 441 -20.77 16.61 -12.63
CA GLY A 441 -20.92 15.72 -13.78
C GLY A 441 -19.66 14.94 -14.13
N GLN A 442 -18.96 14.34 -13.16
CA GLN A 442 -17.77 13.52 -13.44
C GLN A 442 -18.13 12.13 -14.00
N LYS A 443 -17.55 11.77 -15.16
CA LYS A 443 -17.69 10.45 -15.80
C LYS A 443 -16.34 9.90 -16.26
N ALA A 444 -16.23 8.58 -16.33
CA ALA A 444 -15.01 7.89 -16.73
C ALA A 444 -15.28 6.82 -17.80
N ILE A 445 -14.35 6.66 -18.75
CA ILE A 445 -14.29 5.54 -19.70
C ILE A 445 -12.94 4.85 -19.52
N ILE A 446 -12.95 3.54 -19.29
CA ILE A 446 -11.76 2.71 -19.12
C ILE A 446 -11.73 1.69 -20.26
N VAL A 447 -10.59 1.56 -20.93
CA VAL A 447 -10.42 0.60 -22.05
C VAL A 447 -9.22 -0.29 -21.79
N ALA A 448 -9.50 -1.52 -21.37
CA ALA A 448 -8.53 -2.62 -21.38
C ALA A 448 -8.45 -3.17 -22.82
N GLY A 449 -7.50 -2.65 -23.61
CA GLY A 449 -7.35 -2.99 -25.02
C GLY A 449 -6.80 -4.40 -25.27
N GLY A 450 -6.73 -4.79 -26.54
CA GLY A 450 -6.08 -6.03 -26.99
C GLY A 450 -6.86 -7.32 -26.69
N GLY A 451 -7.19 -7.58 -25.43
CA GLY A 451 -7.84 -8.81 -24.99
C GLY A 451 -6.91 -10.04 -24.97
N PRO A 452 -7.42 -11.19 -24.46
CA PRO A 452 -6.64 -12.42 -24.35
C PRO A 452 -6.58 -13.18 -25.70
N TYR A 453 -5.47 -13.06 -26.42
CA TYR A 453 -5.19 -13.85 -27.63
C TYR A 453 -3.83 -14.58 -27.55
N PRO A 454 -3.61 -15.68 -28.31
CA PRO A 454 -2.34 -16.42 -28.28
C PRO A 454 -1.14 -15.53 -28.63
N GLY A 455 -0.24 -15.35 -27.66
CA GLY A 455 0.92 -14.45 -27.76
C GLY A 455 0.75 -13.09 -27.05
N ASN A 456 -0.46 -12.70 -26.61
CA ASN A 456 -0.61 -11.51 -25.76
C ASN A 456 -0.24 -11.82 -24.30
N HIS A 457 1.06 -11.80 -24.03
CA HIS A 457 1.58 -11.97 -22.67
C HIS A 457 1.35 -10.75 -21.76
N LEU A 458 0.92 -9.60 -22.30
CA LEU A 458 0.60 -8.42 -21.49
C LEU A 458 -0.79 -8.48 -20.85
N TRP A 459 -1.75 -9.19 -21.43
CA TRP A 459 -3.17 -9.11 -21.01
C TRP A 459 -3.42 -9.13 -19.49
N PRO A 460 -2.80 -10.01 -18.66
CA PRO A 460 -3.01 -9.99 -17.21
C PRO A 460 -2.56 -8.69 -16.53
N ALA A 461 -1.52 -8.03 -17.05
CA ALA A 461 -1.03 -6.73 -16.57
C ALA A 461 -1.98 -5.58 -16.96
N ILE A 462 -2.46 -5.61 -18.20
CA ILE A 462 -3.41 -4.64 -18.75
C ILE A 462 -4.72 -4.69 -17.96
N GLN A 463 -5.27 -5.90 -17.80
CA GLN A 463 -6.50 -6.16 -17.03
C GLN A 463 -6.33 -5.76 -15.55
N MET A 464 -5.20 -6.07 -14.91
CA MET A 464 -4.93 -5.65 -13.52
C MET A 464 -4.91 -4.12 -13.39
N ASN A 465 -4.22 -3.41 -14.29
CA ASN A 465 -4.12 -1.96 -14.24
C ASN A 465 -5.45 -1.26 -14.62
N ALA A 466 -6.26 -1.85 -15.50
CA ALA A 466 -7.62 -1.40 -15.78
C ALA A 466 -8.55 -1.58 -14.57
N ASN A 467 -8.51 -2.75 -13.91
CA ASN A 467 -9.29 -3.02 -12.70
C ASN A 467 -8.87 -2.09 -11.54
N PHE A 468 -7.58 -1.78 -11.43
CA PHE A 468 -7.10 -0.83 -10.43
C PHE A 468 -7.58 0.59 -10.72
N ALA A 469 -7.52 1.05 -11.97
CA ALA A 469 -8.10 2.35 -12.36
C ALA A 469 -9.61 2.44 -12.04
N HIS A 470 -10.37 1.38 -12.31
CA HIS A 470 -11.79 1.30 -11.93
C HIS A 470 -11.98 1.47 -10.41
N ARG A 471 -11.25 0.69 -9.61
CA ARG A 471 -11.27 0.81 -8.13
C ARG A 471 -10.89 2.21 -7.68
N THR A 472 -9.82 2.79 -8.23
CA THR A 472 -9.36 4.14 -7.87
C THR A 472 -10.41 5.20 -8.20
N LEU A 473 -11.08 5.11 -9.36
CA LEU A 473 -12.16 6.03 -9.71
C LEU A 473 -13.35 5.89 -8.74
N SER A 474 -13.77 4.67 -8.38
CA SER A 474 -14.80 4.47 -7.35
C SER A 474 -14.41 5.07 -6.00
N TYR A 475 -13.17 4.85 -5.56
CA TYR A 475 -12.63 5.38 -4.29
C TYR A 475 -12.46 6.92 -4.32
N GLN A 476 -12.35 7.52 -5.50
CA GLN A 476 -12.34 8.98 -5.72
C GLN A 476 -13.73 9.56 -6.00
N GLY A 477 -14.81 8.81 -5.74
CA GLY A 477 -16.20 9.31 -5.77
C GLY A 477 -16.97 9.06 -7.08
N PHE A 478 -16.41 8.36 -8.06
CA PHE A 478 -17.18 7.99 -9.27
C PHE A 478 -18.15 6.84 -8.96
N THR A 479 -19.44 7.13 -8.89
CA THR A 479 -20.47 6.08 -8.76
C THR A 479 -20.44 5.10 -9.94
N LYS A 480 -20.74 3.81 -9.72
CA LYS A 480 -20.72 2.72 -10.74
C LYS A 480 -21.43 3.10 -12.06
N LYS A 481 -22.56 3.80 -11.99
CA LYS A 481 -23.31 4.31 -13.17
C LYS A 481 -22.55 5.34 -14.04
N ASN A 482 -21.48 5.94 -13.53
CA ASN A 482 -20.66 6.96 -14.19
C ASN A 482 -19.31 6.40 -14.70
N ILE A 483 -18.98 5.13 -14.44
CA ILE A 483 -17.77 4.46 -14.94
C ILE A 483 -18.18 3.50 -16.05
N TYR A 484 -17.65 3.70 -17.25
CA TYR A 484 -17.88 2.84 -18.41
C TYR A 484 -16.62 2.01 -18.70
N TYR A 485 -16.61 0.78 -18.19
CA TYR A 485 -15.47 -0.12 -18.31
C TYR A 485 -15.62 -1.05 -19.52
N LEU A 486 -14.68 -0.98 -20.47
CA LEU A 486 -14.60 -1.84 -21.66
C LEU A 486 -13.46 -2.87 -21.52
N SER A 487 -13.79 -4.15 -21.71
CA SER A 487 -12.85 -5.28 -21.58
C SER A 487 -13.42 -6.55 -22.22
N SER A 488 -12.53 -7.42 -22.72
CA SER A 488 -12.91 -8.75 -23.24
C SER A 488 -13.09 -9.82 -22.17
N ASP A 489 -13.07 -9.44 -20.88
CA ASP A 489 -13.47 -10.30 -19.77
C ASP A 489 -14.81 -9.82 -19.19
N MET A 490 -15.90 -10.20 -19.85
CA MET A 490 -17.28 -9.91 -19.44
C MET A 490 -17.73 -10.62 -18.15
N ALA A 491 -16.83 -11.35 -17.47
CA ALA A 491 -17.14 -12.07 -16.22
C ALA A 491 -16.57 -11.38 -14.97
N LEU A 492 -15.97 -10.19 -15.10
CA LEU A 492 -15.47 -9.39 -13.98
C LEU A 492 -16.61 -8.86 -13.09
N ASP A 493 -16.43 -9.06 -11.80
CA ASP A 493 -17.15 -8.44 -10.69
C ASP A 493 -16.13 -7.54 -9.98
N LEU A 494 -16.25 -6.21 -10.14
CA LEU A 494 -15.25 -5.22 -9.72
C LEU A 494 -15.63 -4.51 -8.43
N ASP A 495 -16.91 -4.48 -8.07
CA ASP A 495 -17.37 -4.01 -6.75
C ASP A 495 -17.51 -5.16 -5.72
N ASN A 496 -17.36 -6.42 -6.13
CA ASN A 496 -17.51 -7.64 -5.33
C ASN A 496 -18.95 -7.89 -4.83
N ASN A 497 -19.97 -7.39 -5.53
CA ASN A 497 -21.36 -7.58 -5.14
C ASN A 497 -21.91 -9.02 -5.36
N GLY A 498 -21.13 -9.89 -6.01
CA GLY A 498 -21.52 -11.25 -6.38
C GLY A 498 -22.19 -11.34 -7.75
N LYS A 499 -22.06 -10.31 -8.60
CA LYS A 499 -22.61 -10.25 -9.96
C LYS A 499 -21.61 -9.58 -10.91
N PRO A 500 -21.36 -10.14 -12.11
CA PRO A 500 -20.56 -9.48 -13.13
C PRO A 500 -21.42 -8.43 -13.87
N ASP A 501 -21.62 -7.26 -13.24
CA ASP A 501 -22.38 -6.13 -13.80
C ASP A 501 -21.60 -4.80 -13.85
N ASP A 502 -20.27 -4.86 -13.80
CA ASP A 502 -19.36 -3.70 -13.97
C ASP A 502 -18.88 -3.47 -15.41
N VAL A 503 -18.81 -4.52 -16.24
CA VAL A 503 -18.27 -4.44 -17.61
C VAL A 503 -19.37 -4.00 -18.58
N TYR A 504 -19.22 -2.82 -19.16
CA TYR A 504 -20.18 -2.23 -20.11
C TYR A 504 -20.20 -2.97 -21.46
N GLY A 505 -19.05 -3.50 -21.89
CA GLY A 505 -18.94 -4.30 -23.11
C GLY A 505 -17.51 -4.53 -23.59
N GLU A 506 -17.38 -5.22 -24.72
CA GLU A 506 -16.10 -5.46 -25.40
C GLU A 506 -15.39 -4.14 -25.80
N PRO A 507 -14.05 -4.06 -25.78
CA PRO A 507 -13.31 -2.94 -26.30
C PRO A 507 -13.42 -2.95 -27.82
N THR A 508 -14.18 -2.01 -28.39
CA THR A 508 -14.36 -1.85 -29.84
C THR A 508 -14.42 -0.38 -30.22
N GLU A 509 -14.05 -0.06 -31.46
CA GLU A 509 -14.16 1.30 -32.02
C GLU A 509 -15.59 1.85 -31.88
N GLU A 510 -16.59 1.01 -32.15
CA GLU A 510 -18.01 1.34 -32.06
C GLU A 510 -18.43 1.66 -30.62
N ASN A 511 -18.15 0.79 -29.66
CA ASN A 511 -18.51 0.99 -28.25
C ASN A 511 -17.82 2.24 -27.67
N LEU A 512 -16.54 2.48 -27.96
CA LEU A 512 -15.84 3.66 -27.47
C LEU A 512 -16.38 4.95 -28.09
N ARG A 513 -16.63 4.96 -29.40
CA ARG A 513 -17.23 6.10 -30.12
C ARG A 513 -18.63 6.43 -29.60
N GLU A 514 -19.46 5.42 -29.33
CA GLU A 514 -20.79 5.60 -28.74
C GLU A 514 -20.74 6.11 -27.30
N LEU A 515 -19.85 5.59 -26.46
CA LEU A 515 -19.66 6.10 -25.09
C LEU A 515 -19.18 7.55 -25.05
N ILE A 516 -18.27 7.94 -25.94
CA ILE A 516 -17.80 9.32 -26.08
C ILE A 516 -18.95 10.24 -26.53
N ALA A 517 -19.74 9.83 -27.52
CA ALA A 517 -20.91 10.60 -27.99
C ALA A 517 -22.02 10.69 -26.93
N LYS A 518 -22.22 9.63 -26.12
CA LYS A 518 -23.12 9.63 -24.96
C LYS A 518 -22.67 10.65 -23.92
N CYS A 519 -21.39 10.65 -23.54
CA CYS A 519 -20.86 11.63 -22.59
C CYS A 519 -20.94 13.06 -23.13
N ALA A 520 -20.82 13.28 -24.45
CA ALA A 520 -20.98 14.60 -25.08
C ALA A 520 -22.44 15.11 -25.14
N THR A 521 -23.44 14.27 -24.86
CA THR A 521 -24.88 14.61 -24.96
C THR A 521 -25.63 14.55 -23.63
N GLU A 522 -24.98 14.05 -22.58
CA GLU A 522 -25.44 14.10 -21.20
C GLU A 522 -24.70 15.18 -20.41
N ASP A 523 -25.29 15.61 -19.29
CA ASP A 523 -24.66 16.55 -18.34
C ASP A 523 -23.32 15.98 -17.82
N THR A 524 -22.21 16.59 -18.24
CA THR A 524 -20.83 16.07 -18.07
C THR A 524 -19.84 17.23 -17.97
N ASP A 525 -19.53 17.64 -16.73
CA ASP A 525 -18.54 18.68 -16.43
C ASP A 525 -17.11 18.20 -16.71
N ARG A 526 -16.83 16.91 -16.46
CA ARG A 526 -15.52 16.28 -16.63
C ARG A 526 -15.63 14.86 -17.18
N LEU A 527 -14.82 14.55 -18.20
CA LEU A 527 -14.66 13.21 -18.75
C LEU A 527 -13.21 12.72 -18.60
N VAL A 528 -13.03 11.62 -17.89
CA VAL A 528 -11.74 10.89 -17.80
C VAL A 528 -11.77 9.73 -18.81
N ILE A 529 -10.75 9.60 -19.64
CA ILE A 529 -10.58 8.47 -20.56
C ILE A 529 -9.22 7.82 -20.29
N TYR A 530 -9.23 6.53 -19.97
CA TYR A 530 -8.03 5.75 -19.71
C TYR A 530 -7.90 4.62 -20.72
N LEU A 531 -6.80 4.64 -21.48
CA LEU A 531 -6.45 3.66 -22.52
C LEU A 531 -5.18 2.90 -22.12
N VAL A 532 -5.23 1.56 -22.14
CA VAL A 532 -4.08 0.71 -21.77
C VAL A 532 -4.11 -0.61 -22.56
N ASP A 533 -3.01 -0.93 -23.27
CA ASP A 533 -2.65 -2.20 -23.97
C ASP A 533 -1.45 -1.91 -24.93
N HIS A 534 -1.39 -2.52 -26.12
CA HIS A 534 -0.35 -2.31 -27.12
C HIS A 534 -0.60 -1.03 -27.93
N GLY A 535 0.47 -0.33 -28.27
CA GLY A 535 0.43 0.92 -29.03
C GLY A 535 1.44 0.93 -30.18
N GLY A 536 1.25 1.86 -31.11
CA GLY A 536 2.11 2.08 -32.26
C GLY A 536 2.12 3.54 -32.68
N GLU A 537 2.75 3.83 -33.82
CA GLU A 537 2.83 5.20 -34.36
C GLU A 537 1.42 5.73 -34.68
N GLU A 538 0.95 6.72 -33.91
CA GLU A 538 -0.40 7.30 -33.98
C GLU A 538 -1.56 6.27 -33.88
N VAL A 539 -1.32 5.05 -33.37
CA VAL A 539 -2.36 4.00 -33.22
C VAL A 539 -2.37 3.32 -31.84
N PHE A 540 -3.56 2.87 -31.43
CA PHE A 540 -3.82 2.04 -30.24
C PHE A 540 -4.50 0.73 -30.65
N LEU A 541 -4.09 -0.42 -30.09
CA LEU A 541 -4.75 -1.71 -30.30
C LEU A 541 -5.99 -1.83 -29.39
N ILE A 542 -7.18 -1.49 -29.90
CA ILE A 542 -8.39 -1.63 -29.09
C ILE A 542 -8.85 -3.10 -28.99
N ASN A 543 -8.74 -3.90 -30.05
CA ASN A 543 -9.10 -5.33 -29.96
C ASN A 543 -8.18 -6.22 -30.83
N GLY A 544 -7.36 -7.03 -30.16
CA GLY A 544 -6.50 -8.05 -30.77
C GLY A 544 -7.13 -9.44 -30.86
N THR A 545 -8.27 -9.68 -30.19
CA THR A 545 -9.06 -10.92 -30.35
C THR A 545 -9.90 -10.91 -31.64
N ALA A 546 -10.21 -9.71 -32.15
CA ALA A 546 -10.86 -9.50 -33.43
C ALA A 546 -10.03 -10.06 -34.60
N ASN A 547 -10.70 -10.47 -35.67
CA ASN A 547 -10.06 -11.01 -36.87
C ASN A 547 -10.56 -10.28 -38.14
N PRO A 548 -9.79 -9.34 -38.71
CA PRO A 548 -8.48 -8.88 -38.26
C PRO A 548 -8.54 -8.05 -36.95
N PRO A 549 -7.41 -7.90 -36.23
CA PRO A 549 -7.29 -6.98 -35.11
C PRO A 549 -7.69 -5.55 -35.47
N SER A 550 -8.36 -4.84 -34.55
CA SER A 550 -8.84 -3.48 -34.75
C SER A 550 -8.06 -2.46 -33.91
N TYR A 551 -7.87 -1.28 -34.51
CA TYR A 551 -7.04 -0.21 -33.99
C TYR A 551 -7.79 1.13 -34.07
N ILE A 552 -7.42 2.07 -33.21
CA ILE A 552 -7.92 3.45 -33.24
C ILE A 552 -6.74 4.38 -33.53
N SER A 553 -6.93 5.33 -34.45
CA SER A 553 -5.92 6.34 -34.73
C SER A 553 -6.06 7.57 -33.82
N ALA A 554 -4.94 8.25 -33.55
CA ALA A 554 -4.94 9.52 -32.84
C ALA A 554 -5.85 10.57 -33.50
N SER A 555 -5.95 10.54 -34.83
CA SER A 555 -6.83 11.43 -35.60
C SER A 555 -8.32 11.10 -35.42
N ASP A 556 -8.70 9.84 -35.25
CA ASP A 556 -10.12 9.47 -35.09
C ASP A 556 -10.60 9.74 -33.66
N LEU A 557 -9.74 9.50 -32.66
CA LEU A 557 -10.01 9.90 -31.28
C LEU A 557 -10.16 11.43 -31.16
N ASP A 558 -9.30 12.23 -31.79
CA ASP A 558 -9.46 13.69 -31.81
C ASP A 558 -10.81 14.13 -32.41
N LYS A 559 -11.21 13.56 -33.56
CA LYS A 559 -12.52 13.85 -34.19
C LYS A 559 -13.70 13.55 -33.26
N TRP A 560 -13.64 12.48 -32.46
CA TRP A 560 -14.70 12.16 -31.51
C TRP A 560 -14.67 13.10 -30.29
N LEU A 561 -13.49 13.49 -29.82
CA LEU A 561 -13.32 14.46 -28.74
C LEU A 561 -13.59 15.92 -29.16
N ALA A 562 -13.67 16.22 -30.46
CA ALA A 562 -14.07 17.53 -30.98
C ALA A 562 -15.56 17.84 -30.77
N GLN A 563 -16.37 16.85 -30.38
CA GLN A 563 -17.78 17.05 -29.98
C GLN A 563 -17.90 17.83 -28.66
N PHE A 564 -16.87 17.80 -27.80
CA PHE A 564 -16.81 18.60 -26.58
C PHE A 564 -16.30 20.01 -26.91
N GLY A 565 -17.05 21.03 -26.49
CA GLY A 565 -16.77 22.44 -26.76
C GLY A 565 -17.72 23.13 -27.75
N GLU A 566 -18.52 22.40 -28.54
CA GLU A 566 -19.54 23.02 -29.43
C GLU A 566 -20.82 23.45 -28.68
N SER A 567 -20.98 23.16 -27.39
CA SER A 567 -22.19 23.51 -26.61
C SER A 567 -21.99 23.71 -25.10
N ILE A 568 -21.07 22.97 -24.47
CA ILE A 568 -20.75 23.06 -23.03
C ILE A 568 -19.22 23.01 -22.86
N PRO A 569 -18.61 23.79 -21.95
CA PRO A 569 -17.22 23.63 -21.57
C PRO A 569 -17.04 22.42 -20.64
N THR A 570 -16.57 21.30 -21.19
CA THR A 570 -16.23 20.06 -20.45
C THR A 570 -14.72 19.91 -20.35
N GLU A 571 -14.20 19.59 -19.18
CA GLU A 571 -12.78 19.21 -19.00
C GLU A 571 -12.57 17.75 -19.45
N VAL A 572 -11.59 17.51 -20.32
CA VAL A 572 -11.32 16.16 -20.87
C VAL A 572 -9.91 15.72 -20.53
N ILE A 573 -9.79 14.67 -19.72
CA ILE A 573 -8.52 14.10 -19.26
C ILE A 573 -8.30 12.77 -19.98
N VAL A 574 -7.27 12.68 -20.82
CA VAL A 574 -6.89 11.46 -21.53
C VAL A 574 -5.58 10.90 -20.95
N ILE A 575 -5.64 9.70 -20.40
CA ILE A 575 -4.51 8.95 -19.84
C ILE A 575 -4.22 7.76 -20.76
N TYR A 576 -3.01 7.67 -21.30
CA TYR A 576 -2.65 6.63 -22.28
C TYR A 576 -1.34 5.94 -21.90
N ASP A 577 -1.42 4.66 -21.48
CA ASP A 577 -0.26 3.81 -21.22
C ASP A 577 -0.13 2.72 -22.30
N ALA A 578 0.76 2.95 -23.26
CA ALA A 578 1.12 2.02 -24.33
C ALA A 578 2.44 2.43 -25.01
N CYS A 579 3.06 1.51 -25.77
CA CYS A 579 4.21 1.83 -26.63
C CYS A 579 3.88 2.98 -27.58
N LYS A 580 4.82 3.93 -27.72
CA LYS A 580 4.66 5.16 -28.52
C LYS A 580 3.44 6.02 -28.16
N SER A 581 2.93 5.92 -26.93
CA SER A 581 1.77 6.73 -26.48
C SER A 581 1.98 8.23 -26.70
N GLY A 582 3.21 8.73 -26.51
CA GLY A 582 3.60 10.11 -26.80
C GLY A 582 3.46 10.56 -28.27
N SER A 583 3.14 9.67 -29.21
CA SER A 583 2.81 10.06 -30.60
C SER A 583 1.45 10.78 -30.69
N PHE A 584 0.53 10.53 -29.75
CA PHE A 584 -0.80 11.14 -29.74
C PHE A 584 -0.79 12.62 -29.28
N LEU A 585 0.28 13.09 -28.63
CA LEU A 585 0.38 14.45 -28.03
C LEU A 585 0.23 15.59 -29.04
N SER A 586 0.65 15.39 -30.29
CA SER A 586 0.50 16.38 -31.38
C SER A 586 -0.91 16.45 -31.94
N SER A 587 -1.67 15.36 -31.81
CA SER A 587 -2.93 15.15 -32.52
C SER A 587 -4.15 15.27 -31.60
N LEU A 588 -4.00 14.98 -30.30
CA LEU A 588 -5.07 15.17 -29.29
C LEU A 588 -5.08 16.56 -28.63
N THR A 589 -4.00 17.35 -28.72
CA THR A 589 -3.95 18.69 -28.15
C THR A 589 -4.37 19.73 -29.20
N PRO A 590 -5.48 20.47 -29.01
CA PRO A 590 -5.91 21.48 -29.97
C PRO A 590 -4.94 22.67 -30.05
N SER A 591 -5.11 23.52 -31.07
CA SER A 591 -4.43 24.82 -31.16
C SER A 591 -5.05 25.91 -30.27
N ASP A 592 -6.26 25.65 -29.79
CA ASP A 592 -7.16 26.59 -29.13
C ASP A 592 -7.54 26.03 -27.74
N ASP A 593 -7.99 26.88 -26.82
CA ASP A 593 -7.92 26.68 -25.35
C ASP A 593 -8.96 25.69 -24.74
N ASN A 594 -9.32 24.63 -25.49
CA ASN A 594 -10.44 23.71 -25.22
C ASN A 594 -10.20 22.67 -24.10
N GLY A 595 -9.61 23.06 -22.96
CA GLY A 595 -9.70 22.32 -21.69
C GLY A 595 -9.29 20.83 -21.70
N ARG A 596 -8.36 20.42 -22.59
CA ARG A 596 -7.88 19.04 -22.69
C ARG A 596 -6.56 18.84 -21.95
N ILE A 597 -6.50 17.81 -21.13
CA ILE A 597 -5.30 17.30 -20.46
C ILE A 597 -4.94 15.96 -21.10
N VAL A 598 -3.69 15.81 -21.57
CA VAL A 598 -3.21 14.57 -22.21
C VAL A 598 -1.96 14.09 -21.48
N ILE A 599 -2.03 12.86 -20.96
CA ILE A 599 -0.97 12.19 -20.21
C ILE A 599 -0.59 10.92 -20.97
N THR A 600 0.69 10.78 -21.33
CA THR A 600 1.21 9.62 -22.05
C THR A 600 2.35 8.98 -21.28
N SER A 601 2.35 7.66 -21.16
CA SER A 601 3.38 6.94 -20.40
C SER A 601 4.76 6.99 -21.03
N THR A 602 4.86 7.29 -22.33
CA THR A 602 6.12 7.34 -23.07
C THR A 602 6.26 8.61 -23.90
N SER A 603 7.48 8.90 -24.37
CA SER A 603 7.72 9.87 -25.44
C SER A 603 7.40 9.25 -26.82
N HIS A 604 7.24 10.11 -27.83
CA HIS A 604 6.85 9.79 -29.21
C HIS A 604 7.43 8.49 -29.81
N ASN A 605 8.71 8.16 -29.56
CA ASN A 605 9.39 6.96 -30.08
C ASN A 605 9.83 5.93 -29.02
N GLU A 606 9.26 5.98 -27.81
CA GLU A 606 9.61 5.10 -26.69
C GLU A 606 8.57 3.99 -26.47
N ASP A 607 9.03 2.78 -26.17
CA ASP A 607 8.20 1.65 -25.74
C ASP A 607 7.74 1.81 -24.27
N ALA A 608 6.60 1.21 -23.92
CA ALA A 608 6.05 1.21 -22.56
C ALA A 608 6.37 -0.09 -21.81
N TYR A 609 6.64 0.03 -20.51
CA TYR A 609 7.14 -1.07 -19.68
C TYR A 609 6.06 -1.50 -18.67
N PHE A 610 5.49 -2.69 -18.89
CA PHE A 610 4.53 -3.34 -17.98
C PHE A 610 5.23 -4.42 -17.13
N LEU A 611 6.30 -4.04 -16.46
CA LEU A 611 7.18 -4.98 -15.76
C LEU A 611 6.45 -5.65 -14.58
N ASN A 612 6.81 -6.90 -14.33
CA ASN A 612 6.23 -7.75 -13.28
C ASN A 612 4.69 -7.71 -13.25
N GLN A 613 4.06 -8.24 -14.30
CA GLN A 613 2.59 -8.29 -14.41
C GLN A 613 1.92 -6.92 -14.27
N GLY A 614 2.60 -5.85 -14.70
CA GLY A 614 2.10 -4.48 -14.67
C GLY A 614 2.24 -3.74 -13.34
N THR A 615 2.71 -4.37 -12.26
CA THR A 615 2.88 -3.67 -10.96
C THR A 615 3.96 -2.59 -11.05
N LEU A 616 4.97 -2.80 -11.90
CA LEU A 616 5.98 -1.80 -12.23
C LEU A 616 5.68 -1.27 -13.64
N SER A 617 4.73 -0.35 -13.72
CA SER A 617 4.34 0.36 -14.93
C SER A 617 3.93 1.80 -14.62
N PHE A 618 3.85 2.66 -15.63
CA PHE A 618 3.35 4.03 -15.48
C PHE A 618 1.93 4.03 -14.89
N SER A 619 0.99 3.27 -15.46
CA SER A 619 -0.36 3.17 -14.94
C SER A 619 -0.44 2.76 -13.48
N ASN A 620 0.34 1.76 -13.04
CA ASN A 620 0.21 1.27 -11.66
C ASN A 620 0.68 2.32 -10.64
N LEU A 621 1.80 2.98 -10.92
CA LEU A 621 2.33 4.06 -10.09
C LEU A 621 1.40 5.29 -10.11
N PHE A 622 0.94 5.71 -11.30
CA PHE A 622 0.04 6.86 -11.44
C PHE A 622 -1.29 6.65 -10.72
N TRP A 623 -1.95 5.51 -10.96
CA TRP A 623 -3.21 5.19 -10.26
C TRP A 623 -3.00 4.94 -8.76
N THR A 624 -1.80 4.56 -8.30
CA THR A 624 -1.47 4.52 -6.86
C THR A 624 -1.42 5.92 -6.25
N HIS A 625 -0.85 6.91 -6.94
CA HIS A 625 -0.83 8.28 -6.44
C HIS A 625 -2.23 8.93 -6.47
N ILE A 626 -3.02 8.73 -7.54
CA ILE A 626 -4.43 9.18 -7.57
C ILE A 626 -5.25 8.47 -6.48
N PHE A 627 -5.02 7.18 -6.21
CA PHE A 627 -5.67 6.45 -5.11
C PHE A 627 -5.33 7.04 -3.73
N LYS A 628 -4.12 7.56 -3.54
CA LYS A 628 -3.69 8.25 -2.31
C LYS A 628 -4.15 9.71 -2.23
N GLY A 629 -5.02 10.18 -3.11
CA GLY A 629 -5.58 11.53 -3.09
C GLY A 629 -4.63 12.63 -3.61
N HIS A 630 -3.57 12.27 -4.34
CA HIS A 630 -2.75 13.27 -5.05
C HIS A 630 -3.49 13.84 -6.26
N ASP A 631 -3.23 15.11 -6.59
CA ASP A 631 -3.67 15.70 -7.85
C ASP A 631 -2.91 15.13 -9.06
N ILE A 632 -3.37 15.44 -10.28
CA ILE A 632 -2.79 14.92 -11.53
C ILE A 632 -1.31 15.25 -11.70
N GLY A 633 -0.87 16.47 -11.36
CA GLY A 633 0.52 16.89 -11.53
C GLY A 633 1.44 16.26 -10.49
N ASP A 634 1.00 16.23 -9.24
CA ASP A 634 1.73 15.61 -8.14
C ASP A 634 1.84 14.09 -8.32
N ALA A 635 0.77 13.43 -8.79
CA ALA A 635 0.77 12.02 -9.19
C ALA A 635 1.69 11.75 -10.40
N PHE A 636 1.68 12.62 -11.40
CA PHE A 636 2.53 12.49 -12.59
C PHE A 636 4.02 12.63 -12.26
N GLU A 637 4.43 13.66 -11.52
CA GLU A 637 5.84 13.88 -11.19
C GLU A 637 6.39 12.83 -10.22
N ARG A 638 5.59 12.37 -9.24
CA ARG A 638 5.97 11.22 -8.39
C ARG A 638 6.17 9.95 -9.21
N THR A 639 5.22 9.63 -10.10
CA THR A 639 5.33 8.49 -11.02
C THR A 639 6.58 8.58 -11.91
N LYS A 640 6.83 9.76 -12.48
CA LYS A 640 7.98 10.04 -13.35
C LYS A 640 9.31 9.93 -12.61
N LYS A 641 9.38 10.31 -11.34
CA LYS A 641 10.54 10.06 -10.47
C LYS A 641 10.71 8.55 -10.22
N SER A 642 9.68 7.87 -9.70
CA SER A 642 9.75 6.44 -9.38
C SER A 642 10.06 5.55 -10.58
N LEU A 643 9.60 5.91 -11.78
CA LEU A 643 10.04 5.26 -13.01
C LEU A 643 11.52 5.54 -13.32
N GLY A 644 11.97 6.80 -13.20
CA GLY A 644 13.37 7.17 -13.44
C GLY A 644 14.37 6.49 -12.51
N ASP A 645 13.98 6.22 -11.27
CA ASP A 645 14.78 5.47 -10.28
C ASP A 645 14.93 3.97 -10.63
N VAL A 646 14.08 3.43 -11.53
CA VAL A 646 14.05 2.00 -11.91
C VAL A 646 14.34 1.74 -13.40
N THR A 647 14.11 2.72 -14.28
CA THR A 647 14.42 2.67 -15.72
C THR A 647 14.70 4.06 -16.30
N THR A 648 15.79 4.19 -17.05
CA THR A 648 16.12 5.43 -17.78
C THR A 648 15.55 5.46 -19.21
N PHE A 649 14.75 4.45 -19.59
CA PHE A 649 14.35 4.19 -20.98
C PHE A 649 12.88 4.51 -21.29
N GLN A 650 12.10 4.97 -20.31
CA GLN A 650 10.71 5.42 -20.47
C GLN A 650 10.57 6.82 -19.87
N ASN A 651 10.20 7.81 -20.69
CA ASN A 651 10.03 9.20 -20.25
C ASN A 651 8.57 9.65 -20.44
N PRO A 652 7.71 9.52 -19.41
CA PRO A 652 6.33 10.00 -19.45
C PRO A 652 6.22 11.48 -19.81
N ARG A 653 5.09 11.85 -20.40
CA ARG A 653 4.76 13.22 -20.80
C ARG A 653 3.37 13.61 -20.32
N ILE A 654 3.22 14.86 -19.93
CA ILE A 654 1.94 15.52 -19.71
C ILE A 654 1.89 16.76 -20.58
N ARG A 655 0.72 17.08 -21.12
CA ARG A 655 0.43 18.34 -21.80
C ARG A 655 -0.92 18.88 -21.34
N LEU A 656 -0.90 20.15 -20.95
CA LEU A 656 -2.02 20.91 -20.43
C LEU A 656 -2.38 22.01 -21.44
N SER A 657 -3.60 22.55 -21.38
CA SER A 657 -3.98 23.76 -22.13
C SER A 657 -3.37 25.03 -21.52
N GLN A 658 -3.20 25.08 -20.20
CA GLN A 658 -2.62 26.22 -19.44
C GLN A 658 -1.65 25.74 -18.35
N ASP A 659 -0.86 26.65 -17.75
CA ASP A 659 0.17 26.38 -16.72
C ASP A 659 -0.39 25.92 -15.34
N ILE A 660 -1.57 25.30 -15.30
CA ILE A 660 -2.28 24.87 -14.09
C ILE A 660 -1.98 23.38 -13.85
N SER A 661 -0.77 23.06 -13.35
CA SER A 661 -0.38 21.67 -13.07
C SER A 661 -0.73 21.19 -11.66
N SER A 662 -0.94 22.10 -10.70
CA SER A 662 -1.26 21.80 -9.30
C SER A 662 -2.75 22.02 -9.01
N GLY A 663 -3.38 21.11 -8.27
CA GLY A 663 -4.75 21.22 -7.78
C GLY A 663 -5.84 20.61 -8.69
N ILE A 664 -5.50 19.98 -9.82
CA ILE A 664 -6.49 19.31 -10.67
C ILE A 664 -6.68 17.86 -10.22
N CYS A 665 -7.76 17.61 -9.48
CA CYS A 665 -8.15 16.27 -8.99
C CYS A 665 -8.80 15.40 -10.09
N ILE A 666 -8.55 14.10 -10.03
CA ILE A 666 -9.47 13.09 -10.61
C ILE A 666 -10.43 12.71 -9.49
N GLY A 667 -11.73 12.98 -9.67
CA GLY A 667 -12.71 12.75 -8.60
C GLY A 667 -12.58 13.79 -7.50
N ASN A 668 -12.45 13.34 -6.25
CA ASN A 668 -12.54 14.18 -5.05
C ASN A 668 -11.18 14.49 -4.37
N CYS A 669 -10.06 13.90 -4.80
CA CYS A 669 -8.80 13.88 -4.04
C CYS A 669 -8.94 13.32 -2.61
N THR A 670 -9.86 12.37 -2.37
CA THR A 670 -9.98 11.66 -1.09
C THR A 670 -8.66 10.97 -0.76
N ALA A 671 -8.12 11.17 0.45
CA ALA A 671 -6.88 10.53 0.87
C ALA A 671 -7.20 9.27 1.70
N ILE A 672 -7.20 8.12 1.01
CA ILE A 672 -7.50 6.82 1.61
C ILE A 672 -6.27 6.30 2.36
N ARG A 673 -6.32 6.27 3.70
CA ARG A 673 -5.32 5.61 4.54
C ARG A 673 -5.62 4.12 4.73
N ASN A 674 -5.78 3.41 3.62
CA ASN A 674 -5.49 1.98 3.58
C ASN A 674 -3.98 1.89 3.37
N ASP A 675 -3.22 1.54 4.40
CA ASP A 675 -1.77 1.39 4.25
C ASP A 675 -1.49 0.21 3.31
N PRO A 676 -0.86 0.43 2.14
CA PRO A 676 -0.41 -0.69 1.32
C PRO A 676 0.76 -1.39 2.03
N PRO A 677 0.98 -2.69 1.80
CA PRO A 677 1.97 -3.47 2.53
C PRO A 677 3.32 -2.77 2.70
N VAL A 678 3.76 -2.63 3.95
CA VAL A 678 5.05 -2.04 4.29
C VAL A 678 6.15 -3.10 4.15
N ILE A 679 7.39 -2.68 3.88
CA ILE A 679 8.59 -3.54 3.91
C ILE A 679 9.72 -2.72 4.55
N GLU A 680 10.07 -2.97 5.81
CA GLU A 680 11.03 -2.11 6.53
C GLU A 680 12.49 -2.59 6.47
N GLY A 681 12.73 -3.84 6.04
CA GLY A 681 14.08 -4.41 6.02
C GLY A 681 14.36 -5.45 4.94
N MET A 682 15.66 -5.61 4.63
CA MET A 682 16.14 -6.13 3.35
C MET A 682 17.51 -6.81 3.48
N SER A 683 17.83 -7.71 2.54
CA SER A 683 19.12 -8.39 2.43
C SER A 683 20.20 -7.58 1.69
N ASP A 684 20.84 -6.62 2.38
CA ASP A 684 22.10 -6.04 1.93
C ASP A 684 23.18 -7.14 1.86
N SER A 685 23.73 -7.42 0.66
CA SER A 685 24.78 -8.44 0.53
C SER A 685 25.72 -8.26 -0.66
N SER A 686 27.02 -8.33 -0.38
CA SER A 686 28.03 -8.64 -1.39
C SER A 686 28.29 -10.15 -1.40
N ILE A 687 28.07 -10.82 -2.53
CA ILE A 687 28.37 -12.25 -2.67
C ILE A 687 29.62 -12.50 -3.53
N SER A 688 30.35 -13.56 -3.20
CA SER A 688 31.56 -13.94 -3.93
C SER A 688 31.79 -15.45 -3.94
N GLY A 689 32.22 -16.01 -5.09
CA GLY A 689 32.49 -17.45 -5.23
C GLY A 689 31.26 -18.37 -5.19
N VAL A 690 30.06 -17.80 -5.25
CA VAL A 690 28.76 -18.50 -5.30
C VAL A 690 27.89 -17.88 -6.41
N SER A 691 26.78 -18.54 -6.77
CA SER A 691 25.72 -17.95 -7.62
C SER A 691 24.42 -17.68 -6.87
N PHE A 692 24.40 -17.85 -5.55
CA PHE A 692 23.17 -17.76 -4.75
C PHE A 692 23.28 -16.78 -3.60
N ALA A 693 22.17 -16.11 -3.30
CA ALA A 693 21.97 -15.30 -2.10
C ALA A 693 20.57 -15.57 -1.52
N LEU A 694 20.43 -15.36 -0.21
CA LEU A 694 19.13 -15.30 0.44
C LEU A 694 18.55 -13.90 0.22
N LEU A 695 17.47 -13.81 -0.55
CA LEU A 695 16.63 -12.61 -0.60
C LEU A 695 15.63 -12.70 0.54
N TYR A 696 15.52 -11.64 1.35
CA TYR A 696 14.44 -11.51 2.31
C TYR A 696 13.86 -10.11 2.33
N ALA A 697 12.58 -10.05 2.68
CA ALA A 697 11.87 -8.88 3.16
C ALA A 697 11.55 -9.12 4.64
N SER A 698 11.87 -8.17 5.52
CA SER A 698 11.49 -8.20 6.94
C SER A 698 10.48 -7.11 7.27
N GLU A 699 9.79 -7.26 8.40
CA GLU A 699 8.72 -6.38 8.85
C GLU A 699 7.66 -6.12 7.76
N VAL A 700 7.32 -7.16 6.97
CA VAL A 700 6.27 -7.08 5.96
C VAL A 700 4.91 -7.14 6.64
N THR A 701 4.31 -5.98 6.85
CA THR A 701 3.09 -5.76 7.64
C THR A 701 1.98 -5.13 6.80
N ASP A 702 0.74 -5.55 7.12
CA ASP A 702 -0.49 -5.16 6.45
C ASP A 702 -1.68 -5.72 7.27
N ASP A 703 -2.67 -4.90 7.60
CA ASP A 703 -3.76 -5.29 8.51
C ASP A 703 -4.85 -6.15 7.83
N ASP A 704 -5.04 -6.03 6.52
CA ASP A 704 -5.87 -6.96 5.73
C ASP A 704 -5.18 -8.31 5.52
N GLY A 705 -3.85 -8.31 5.68
CA GLY A 705 -2.95 -9.44 5.59
C GLY A 705 -2.42 -9.65 4.17
N ILE A 706 -1.12 -9.89 4.11
CA ILE A 706 -0.38 -10.14 2.87
C ILE A 706 -0.95 -11.33 2.08
N ALA A 707 -1.22 -11.11 0.79
CA ALA A 707 -1.54 -12.15 -0.19
C ALA A 707 -0.31 -12.63 -0.96
N ARG A 708 0.69 -11.76 -1.19
CA ARG A 708 1.91 -12.09 -1.94
C ARG A 708 3.08 -11.16 -1.58
N VAL A 709 4.30 -11.70 -1.52
CA VAL A 709 5.56 -10.93 -1.53
C VAL A 709 6.45 -11.49 -2.64
N TRP A 710 7.22 -10.64 -3.32
CA TRP A 710 8.14 -11.05 -4.37
C TRP A 710 9.33 -10.09 -4.51
N ALA A 711 10.36 -10.57 -5.20
CA ALA A 711 11.54 -9.81 -5.58
C ALA A 711 11.70 -9.84 -7.11
N VAL A 712 11.82 -8.68 -7.75
CA VAL A 712 12.17 -8.50 -9.17
C VAL A 712 13.68 -8.25 -9.27
N ILE A 713 14.38 -8.87 -10.22
CA ILE A 713 15.85 -8.99 -10.21
C ILE A 713 16.41 -8.56 -11.57
N LEU A 714 17.25 -7.51 -11.58
CA LEU A 714 17.87 -6.93 -12.78
C LEU A 714 19.37 -7.29 -12.84
N PRO A 715 19.86 -7.92 -13.92
CA PRO A 715 21.28 -8.23 -14.07
C PRO A 715 22.12 -7.00 -14.47
N PRO A 716 23.43 -6.98 -14.12
CA PRO A 716 24.35 -5.91 -14.50
C PRO A 716 24.41 -5.75 -16.02
N GLY A 717 24.30 -4.52 -16.51
CA GLY A 717 24.44 -4.22 -17.94
C GLY A 717 23.33 -4.77 -18.84
N TYR A 718 22.13 -5.02 -18.29
CA TYR A 718 20.96 -5.42 -19.07
C TYR A 718 20.65 -4.41 -20.19
N GLY A 719 20.87 -4.82 -21.45
CA GLY A 719 20.59 -4.04 -22.64
C GLY A 719 19.60 -4.77 -23.54
N HIS A 720 18.63 -4.04 -24.09
CA HIS A 720 17.50 -4.64 -24.79
C HIS A 720 17.88 -5.39 -26.07
N GLY A 721 17.18 -6.51 -26.29
CA GLY A 721 17.10 -7.16 -27.58
C GLY A 721 16.40 -6.30 -28.64
N LEU A 722 16.29 -6.84 -29.85
CA LEU A 722 15.81 -6.14 -31.04
C LEU A 722 14.50 -5.37 -30.84
N SER A 723 14.47 -4.14 -31.35
CA SER A 723 13.30 -3.25 -31.43
C SER A 723 12.05 -3.96 -31.96
N GLY A 724 10.89 -3.66 -31.37
CA GLY A 724 9.60 -4.25 -31.76
C GLY A 724 9.23 -5.53 -31.00
N SER A 725 9.70 -5.69 -29.76
CA SER A 725 9.28 -6.77 -28.85
C SER A 725 9.32 -6.28 -27.41
N THR A 726 8.21 -6.42 -26.69
CA THR A 726 8.06 -5.91 -25.32
C THR A 726 8.85 -6.74 -24.31
N VAL A 727 9.18 -6.15 -23.16
CA VAL A 727 10.02 -6.77 -22.13
C VAL A 727 9.20 -7.79 -21.32
N PHE A 728 9.10 -9.02 -21.83
CA PHE A 728 8.15 -10.03 -21.35
C PHE A 728 8.30 -10.42 -19.87
N ALA A 729 9.51 -10.40 -19.31
CA ALA A 729 9.75 -10.46 -17.86
C ALA A 729 11.19 -10.05 -17.53
N LEU A 730 11.37 -9.34 -16.41
CA LEU A 730 12.58 -9.46 -15.60
C LEU A 730 12.47 -10.73 -14.74
N PRO A 731 13.58 -11.44 -14.44
CA PRO A 731 13.56 -12.53 -13.48
C PRO A 731 12.93 -12.08 -12.16
N PHE A 732 12.00 -12.86 -11.62
CA PHE A 732 11.41 -12.62 -10.31
C PHE A 732 11.28 -13.92 -9.51
N VAL A 733 11.18 -13.80 -8.19
CA VAL A 733 10.84 -14.91 -7.28
C VAL A 733 9.79 -14.45 -6.28
N ASN A 734 8.82 -15.30 -5.97
CA ASN A 734 7.93 -15.05 -4.83
C ASN A 734 8.69 -15.40 -3.54
N LEU A 735 8.65 -14.52 -2.55
CA LEU A 735 9.21 -14.79 -1.23
C LEU A 735 8.16 -15.52 -0.39
N LEU A 736 8.57 -16.50 0.42
CA LEU A 736 7.66 -17.30 1.24
C LEU A 736 7.73 -16.87 2.71
N PRO A 737 6.59 -16.81 3.44
CA PRO A 737 6.59 -16.43 4.85
C PRO A 737 7.33 -17.47 5.70
N VAL A 738 8.20 -17.00 6.60
CA VAL A 738 8.93 -17.84 7.56
C VAL A 738 8.53 -17.61 9.02
N GLY A 739 7.84 -16.50 9.32
CA GLY A 739 7.41 -16.07 10.66
C GLY A 739 7.59 -14.56 10.81
N ASP A 740 6.93 -13.96 11.82
CA ASP A 740 7.22 -12.60 12.32
C ASP A 740 7.40 -11.51 11.22
N GLY A 741 6.45 -11.42 10.28
CA GLY A 741 6.49 -10.46 9.16
C GLY A 741 7.58 -10.73 8.10
N ARG A 742 8.37 -11.79 8.23
CA ARG A 742 9.53 -12.08 7.37
C ARG A 742 9.18 -13.03 6.24
N TYR A 743 9.61 -12.68 5.04
CA TYR A 743 9.42 -13.46 3.79
C TYR A 743 10.77 -13.70 3.12
N GLU A 744 11.05 -14.94 2.71
CA GLU A 744 12.38 -15.33 2.20
C GLU A 744 12.33 -16.17 0.91
N TRP A 745 13.38 -16.07 0.11
CA TRP A 745 13.70 -17.04 -0.96
C TRP A 745 15.20 -17.04 -1.29
N THR A 746 15.78 -18.21 -1.57
CA THR A 746 17.15 -18.30 -2.11
C THR A 746 17.13 -18.20 -3.62
N TYR A 747 17.60 -17.08 -4.18
CA TYR A 747 17.80 -16.95 -5.63
C TYR A 747 19.18 -17.48 -6.01
N ASP A 748 19.27 -18.33 -7.04
CA ASP A 748 20.44 -19.16 -7.35
C ASP A 748 21.16 -18.81 -8.67
N LYS A 749 20.77 -17.70 -9.30
CA LYS A 749 21.18 -17.32 -10.68
C LYS A 749 22.03 -16.03 -10.74
N PHE A 750 22.72 -15.64 -9.67
CA PHE A 750 23.72 -14.56 -9.69
C PHE A 750 24.99 -15.04 -10.42
N ASN A 751 24.91 -15.17 -11.75
CA ASN A 751 25.95 -15.73 -12.62
C ASN A 751 26.78 -14.67 -13.37
N LEU A 752 26.42 -13.39 -13.24
CA LEU A 752 27.10 -12.24 -13.85
C LEU A 752 27.73 -11.36 -12.76
N GLU A 753 28.89 -10.78 -13.09
CA GLU A 753 29.68 -9.93 -12.20
C GLU A 753 29.27 -8.46 -12.34
N GLY A 754 29.19 -7.75 -11.21
CA GLY A 754 28.71 -6.36 -11.14
C GLY A 754 27.58 -6.17 -10.13
N ILE A 755 26.93 -5.02 -10.20
CA ILE A 755 25.80 -4.65 -9.35
C ILE A 755 24.50 -5.19 -9.98
N TRP A 756 23.83 -6.10 -9.27
CA TRP A 756 22.47 -6.51 -9.57
C TRP A 756 21.51 -5.65 -8.76
N GLN A 757 20.49 -5.08 -9.39
CA GLN A 757 19.41 -4.41 -8.66
C GLN A 757 18.33 -5.44 -8.31
N VAL A 758 17.77 -5.39 -7.10
CA VAL A 758 16.62 -6.20 -6.70
C VAL A 758 15.54 -5.28 -6.15
N VAL A 759 14.31 -5.39 -6.64
CA VAL A 759 13.18 -4.57 -6.19
C VAL A 759 12.20 -5.48 -5.46
N LEU A 760 11.99 -5.23 -4.17
CA LEU A 760 11.01 -5.93 -3.34
C LEU A 760 9.64 -5.28 -3.49
N CYS A 761 8.59 -6.11 -3.55
CA CYS A 761 7.22 -5.63 -3.44
C CYS A 761 6.33 -6.65 -2.71
N ALA A 762 5.27 -6.15 -2.08
CA ALA A 762 4.24 -6.93 -1.41
C ALA A 762 2.84 -6.48 -1.86
N LYS A 763 1.85 -7.37 -1.71
CA LYS A 763 0.45 -7.15 -2.10
C LYS A 763 -0.49 -7.77 -1.07
N ASP A 764 -1.48 -7.00 -0.64
CA ASP A 764 -2.48 -7.39 0.36
C ASP A 764 -3.61 -8.25 -0.24
N ARG A 765 -4.61 -8.60 0.58
CA ARG A 765 -5.82 -9.32 0.14
C ARG A 765 -6.88 -8.46 -0.55
N ARG A 766 -6.91 -7.13 -0.34
CA ARG A 766 -7.81 -6.21 -1.08
C ARG A 766 -7.28 -5.86 -2.48
N GLY A 767 -6.04 -6.23 -2.77
CA GLY A 767 -5.31 -6.00 -4.00
C GLY A 767 -4.55 -4.67 -4.08
N ASN A 768 -4.18 -4.02 -2.97
CA ASN A 768 -3.24 -2.89 -2.97
C ASN A 768 -1.79 -3.41 -2.98
N THR A 769 -0.84 -2.60 -3.45
CA THR A 769 0.57 -3.01 -3.63
C THR A 769 1.49 -2.01 -2.93
N SER A 770 2.54 -2.52 -2.31
CA SER A 770 3.56 -1.77 -1.57
C SER A 770 4.22 -0.67 -2.40
N ALA A 771 4.97 0.21 -1.74
CA ALA A 771 6.08 0.88 -2.41
C ALA A 771 7.08 -0.16 -2.98
N ALA A 772 7.80 0.22 -4.03
CA ALA A 772 8.79 -0.64 -4.66
C ALA A 772 10.15 -0.38 -4.00
N GLU A 773 10.59 -1.26 -3.10
CA GLU A 773 11.80 -1.06 -2.30
C GLU A 773 13.05 -1.58 -3.02
N PRO A 774 14.01 -0.70 -3.41
CA PRO A 774 15.17 -1.08 -4.21
C PRO A 774 16.37 -1.51 -3.36
N ALA A 775 17.06 -2.55 -3.82
CA ALA A 775 18.27 -3.14 -3.26
C ALA A 775 19.41 -3.18 -4.30
N GLU A 776 20.65 -3.24 -3.82
CA GLU A 776 21.81 -3.59 -4.64
C GLU A 776 22.52 -4.83 -4.09
N ILE A 777 22.71 -5.85 -4.93
CA ILE A 777 23.54 -7.02 -4.62
C ILE A 777 24.80 -6.95 -5.49
N THR A 778 25.92 -6.68 -4.83
CA THR A 778 27.23 -6.63 -5.49
C THR A 778 27.79 -8.04 -5.64
N VAL A 779 27.84 -8.53 -6.88
CA VAL A 779 28.32 -9.87 -7.22
C VAL A 779 29.74 -9.77 -7.77
N THR A 780 30.69 -10.44 -7.10
CA THR A 780 32.10 -10.52 -7.53
C THR A 780 32.51 -11.97 -7.73
N ASN A 781 33.30 -12.29 -8.75
CA ASN A 781 33.74 -13.67 -9.02
C ASN A 781 32.59 -14.71 -8.90
N PRO A 782 31.48 -14.57 -9.66
CA PRO A 782 30.31 -15.45 -9.57
C PRO A 782 30.58 -16.86 -10.08
N MET A 783 29.80 -17.84 -9.60
CA MET A 783 29.73 -19.17 -10.21
C MET A 783 28.93 -19.11 -11.53
N ARG A 784 29.61 -19.33 -12.66
CA ARG A 784 29.08 -19.17 -14.02
C ARG A 784 28.64 -20.49 -14.65
N ARG A 785 27.70 -20.41 -15.61
CA ARG A 785 27.28 -21.54 -16.46
C ARG A 785 28.14 -21.56 -17.72
N LYS A 786 28.68 -22.72 -18.11
CA LYS A 786 29.59 -22.81 -19.26
C LYS A 786 29.14 -23.84 -20.29
N ALA A 787 29.49 -23.60 -21.54
CA ALA A 787 29.12 -24.47 -22.65
C ALA A 787 30.34 -24.86 -23.50
N VAL A 788 30.30 -26.05 -24.06
CA VAL A 788 31.24 -26.54 -25.07
C VAL A 788 30.43 -27.14 -26.22
N ILE A 789 30.48 -26.49 -27.38
CA ILE A 789 29.85 -26.97 -28.62
C ILE A 789 30.94 -27.57 -29.50
N VAL A 790 30.72 -28.78 -30.01
CA VAL A 790 31.68 -29.52 -30.83
C VAL A 790 31.02 -29.98 -32.13
N GLY A 791 31.30 -29.25 -33.21
CA GLY A 791 31.03 -29.69 -34.58
C GLY A 791 32.08 -30.70 -35.02
N GLY A 792 31.66 -31.96 -35.17
CA GLY A 792 32.54 -33.09 -35.48
C GLY A 792 32.97 -33.20 -36.94
N TYR A 793 33.40 -34.41 -37.31
CA TYR A 793 33.72 -34.76 -38.70
C TYR A 793 32.45 -34.84 -39.57
N ALA A 794 32.59 -34.45 -40.83
CA ALA A 794 31.52 -34.34 -41.81
C ALA A 794 31.99 -34.91 -43.16
N GLN A 795 31.26 -35.90 -43.71
CA GLN A 795 31.69 -36.65 -44.90
C GLN A 795 31.35 -35.94 -46.22
N SER A 796 30.34 -35.07 -46.22
CA SER A 796 29.93 -34.26 -47.37
C SER A 796 29.70 -32.79 -47.01
N ASP A 797 29.58 -31.92 -48.01
CA ASP A 797 29.26 -30.51 -47.80
C ASP A 797 27.80 -30.30 -47.35
N GLU A 798 26.90 -31.26 -47.60
CA GLU A 798 25.55 -31.29 -47.02
C GLU A 798 25.64 -31.47 -45.49
N ASP A 799 26.44 -32.44 -45.03
CA ASP A 799 26.64 -32.69 -43.59
C ASP A 799 27.28 -31.49 -42.88
N LYS A 800 28.26 -30.83 -43.51
CA LYS A 800 28.87 -29.59 -42.99
C LYS A 800 27.86 -28.46 -42.83
N ALA A 801 26.90 -28.35 -43.76
CA ALA A 801 25.85 -27.35 -43.67
C ALA A 801 24.86 -27.65 -42.54
N VAL A 802 24.49 -28.92 -42.34
CA VAL A 802 23.62 -29.36 -41.22
C VAL A 802 24.32 -29.13 -39.87
N ILE A 803 25.55 -29.62 -39.70
CA ILE A 803 26.33 -29.43 -38.46
C ILE A 803 26.44 -27.94 -38.13
N ARG A 804 26.78 -27.09 -39.10
CA ARG A 804 26.86 -25.63 -38.91
C ARG A 804 25.50 -25.01 -38.56
N LYS A 805 24.39 -25.50 -39.10
CA LYS A 805 23.04 -25.04 -38.73
C LYS A 805 22.79 -25.36 -37.25
N SER A 806 22.94 -26.61 -36.86
CA SER A 806 22.65 -27.07 -35.50
C SER A 806 23.56 -26.44 -34.45
N THR A 807 24.87 -26.30 -34.71
CA THR A 807 25.78 -25.59 -33.78
C THR A 807 25.43 -24.12 -33.62
N ASN A 808 25.04 -23.43 -34.70
CA ASN A 808 24.59 -22.03 -34.62
C ASN A 808 23.28 -21.87 -33.84
N ILE A 809 22.32 -22.79 -34.00
CA ILE A 809 21.05 -22.74 -33.24
C ILE A 809 21.34 -22.97 -31.75
N ALA A 810 22.18 -23.96 -31.40
CA ALA A 810 22.58 -24.22 -30.02
C ALA A 810 23.28 -23.00 -29.37
N TYR A 811 24.22 -22.37 -30.09
CA TYR A 811 24.89 -21.14 -29.64
C TYR A 811 23.89 -20.00 -29.39
N ASN A 812 22.98 -19.75 -30.34
CA ASN A 812 21.96 -18.71 -30.21
C ASN A 812 21.00 -19.01 -29.04
N ALA A 813 20.59 -20.27 -28.87
CA ALA A 813 19.72 -20.69 -27.77
C ALA A 813 20.39 -20.48 -26.40
N LEU A 814 21.66 -20.85 -26.25
CA LEU A 814 22.44 -20.61 -25.03
C LEU A 814 22.58 -19.10 -24.74
N ARG A 815 22.84 -18.28 -25.77
CA ARG A 815 22.85 -16.81 -25.61
C ARG A 815 21.50 -16.26 -25.15
N THR A 816 20.39 -16.71 -25.74
CA THR A 816 19.04 -16.32 -25.29
C THR A 816 18.77 -16.78 -23.84
N GLN A 817 19.33 -17.93 -23.43
CA GLN A 817 19.28 -18.44 -22.06
C GLN A 817 20.38 -17.87 -21.13
N GLY A 818 20.98 -16.74 -21.49
CA GLY A 818 21.84 -15.95 -20.60
C GLY A 818 23.29 -16.42 -20.47
N TYR A 819 23.81 -17.23 -21.39
CA TYR A 819 25.24 -17.53 -21.46
C TYR A 819 25.98 -16.40 -22.21
N PRO A 820 27.00 -15.75 -21.62
CA PRO A 820 27.83 -14.77 -22.32
C PRO A 820 28.83 -15.46 -23.28
N ASP A 821 29.30 -14.74 -24.29
CA ASP A 821 30.15 -15.31 -25.35
C ASP A 821 31.44 -15.97 -24.81
N GLU A 822 32.03 -15.39 -23.76
CA GLU A 822 33.27 -15.89 -23.14
C GLU A 822 33.10 -17.21 -22.36
N ASP A 823 31.86 -17.61 -22.04
CA ASP A 823 31.55 -18.88 -21.37
C ASP A 823 31.06 -19.98 -22.35
N ILE A 824 30.98 -19.69 -23.68
CA ILE A 824 30.60 -20.66 -24.72
C ILE A 824 31.80 -20.98 -25.62
N CYS A 825 32.46 -22.13 -25.40
CA CYS A 825 33.56 -22.58 -26.26
C CYS A 825 33.07 -23.35 -27.49
N PHE A 826 33.47 -22.91 -28.69
CA PHE A 826 32.97 -23.39 -29.98
C PHE A 826 34.09 -24.07 -30.81
N MET A 827 34.04 -25.40 -30.88
CA MET A 827 35.05 -26.24 -31.55
C MET A 827 34.54 -26.83 -32.87
N GLY A 828 35.32 -26.74 -33.95
CA GLY A 828 34.88 -27.21 -35.27
C GLY A 828 35.98 -27.81 -36.13
N SER A 829 35.57 -28.60 -37.13
CA SER A 829 36.47 -29.28 -38.07
C SER A 829 37.06 -28.36 -39.17
N ASP A 830 36.51 -27.17 -39.40
CA ASP A 830 37.03 -26.16 -40.34
C ASP A 830 37.36 -24.84 -39.61
N SER A 831 38.53 -24.79 -38.97
CA SER A 831 39.01 -23.61 -38.22
C SER A 831 39.56 -22.48 -39.11
N SER A 832 39.19 -22.43 -40.40
CA SER A 832 39.63 -21.37 -41.34
C SER A 832 38.64 -20.21 -41.45
N ARG A 833 37.53 -20.25 -40.69
CA ARG A 833 36.39 -19.32 -40.82
C ARG A 833 36.07 -18.62 -39.51
N ASN A 834 35.63 -17.36 -39.62
CA ASN A 834 35.11 -16.58 -38.49
C ASN A 834 33.99 -17.35 -37.76
N GLY A 835 34.06 -17.38 -36.43
CA GLY A 835 33.05 -18.00 -35.57
C GLY A 835 33.41 -19.38 -34.99
N TRP A 836 34.66 -19.85 -35.10
CA TRP A 836 35.16 -21.00 -34.33
C TRP A 836 36.39 -20.58 -33.50
N ASP A 837 36.45 -20.99 -32.23
CA ASP A 837 37.58 -20.64 -31.35
C ASP A 837 38.79 -21.53 -31.62
N MET A 838 38.55 -22.81 -31.91
CA MET A 838 39.61 -23.81 -32.07
C MET A 838 39.22 -25.04 -32.90
N PRO A 839 40.19 -25.73 -33.52
CA PRO A 839 39.96 -27.00 -34.21
C PRO A 839 39.41 -28.09 -33.25
N ALA A 840 38.37 -28.80 -33.65
CA ALA A 840 37.85 -29.97 -32.93
C ALA A 840 38.90 -31.10 -32.91
N THR A 841 39.62 -31.23 -31.80
CA THR A 841 40.66 -32.28 -31.61
C THR A 841 40.61 -32.88 -30.22
N LEU A 842 41.10 -34.12 -30.07
CA LEU A 842 41.23 -34.80 -28.78
C LEU A 842 42.09 -34.01 -27.79
N ARG A 843 43.06 -33.23 -28.31
CA ARG A 843 43.94 -32.34 -27.56
C ARG A 843 43.22 -31.09 -27.07
N HIS A 844 42.50 -30.39 -27.95
CA HIS A 844 41.80 -29.15 -27.57
C HIS A 844 40.64 -29.46 -26.62
N LEU A 845 39.78 -30.42 -26.96
CA LEU A 845 38.69 -30.86 -26.06
C LEU A 845 39.21 -31.36 -24.71
N ARG A 846 40.39 -32.01 -24.66
CA ARG A 846 41.03 -32.35 -23.37
C ARG A 846 41.43 -31.08 -22.63
N ASN A 847 42.15 -30.18 -23.29
CA ASN A 847 42.72 -28.99 -22.67
C ASN A 847 41.61 -28.06 -22.13
N THR A 848 40.53 -27.85 -22.88
CA THR A 848 39.37 -27.07 -22.44
C THR A 848 38.70 -27.72 -21.23
N LEU A 849 38.36 -29.02 -21.27
CA LEU A 849 37.73 -29.72 -20.14
C LEU A 849 38.64 -29.86 -18.89
N VAL A 850 39.90 -29.39 -18.95
CA VAL A 850 40.82 -29.37 -17.79
C VAL A 850 41.45 -28.00 -17.52
N SER A 851 41.09 -26.93 -18.24
CA SER A 851 41.64 -25.59 -18.00
C SER A 851 41.05 -24.98 -16.72
N GLU A 852 41.80 -24.07 -16.09
CA GLU A 852 41.28 -23.29 -14.97
C GLU A 852 40.17 -22.34 -15.42
N GLU A 853 40.09 -21.95 -16.70
CA GLU A 853 38.97 -21.16 -17.25
C GLU A 853 37.66 -21.96 -17.22
N MET A 854 37.70 -23.26 -17.57
CA MET A 854 36.52 -24.14 -17.59
C MET A 854 36.18 -24.73 -16.21
N ARG A 855 37.13 -24.76 -15.28
CA ARG A 855 36.97 -25.34 -13.92
C ARG A 855 36.76 -24.30 -12.82
N GLY A 856 37.41 -23.15 -12.93
CA GLY A 856 37.31 -22.05 -11.98
C GLY A 856 35.95 -21.39 -12.07
N ASN A 857 35.29 -21.23 -10.92
CA ASN A 857 33.98 -20.59 -10.79
C ASN A 857 32.91 -21.16 -11.75
N THR A 858 32.84 -22.48 -11.92
CA THR A 858 31.88 -23.14 -12.83
C THR A 858 30.77 -23.83 -12.06
N LEU A 859 29.51 -23.45 -12.30
CA LEU A 859 28.31 -24.02 -11.70
C LEU A 859 27.94 -25.35 -12.38
N ASP A 860 27.51 -25.27 -13.63
CA ASP A 860 27.06 -26.35 -14.51
C ASP A 860 27.72 -26.24 -15.90
N VAL A 861 27.79 -27.37 -16.63
CA VAL A 861 28.42 -27.43 -17.95
C VAL A 861 27.55 -28.18 -18.96
N VAL A 862 27.29 -27.53 -20.09
CA VAL A 862 26.60 -28.13 -21.25
C VAL A 862 27.62 -28.53 -22.31
N LEU A 863 27.71 -29.82 -22.64
CA LEU A 863 28.52 -30.35 -23.73
C LEU A 863 27.62 -30.82 -24.88
N TYR A 864 27.62 -30.08 -25.99
CA TYR A 864 26.89 -30.45 -27.20
C TYR A 864 27.87 -31.03 -28.24
N LEU A 865 27.66 -32.29 -28.62
CA LEU A 865 28.43 -33.00 -29.64
C LEU A 865 27.52 -33.23 -30.86
N VAL A 866 27.86 -32.67 -32.03
CA VAL A 866 27.07 -32.83 -33.26
C VAL A 866 27.91 -33.19 -34.49
N GLY A 867 27.56 -34.29 -35.15
CA GLY A 867 28.29 -34.82 -36.31
C GLY A 867 28.39 -36.36 -36.36
N SER A 868 29.24 -36.89 -37.24
CA SER A 868 29.34 -38.34 -37.45
C SER A 868 29.98 -39.11 -36.28
N GLY A 869 29.61 -40.38 -36.14
CA GLY A 869 30.09 -41.26 -35.07
C GLY A 869 30.06 -42.77 -35.38
N LYS A 870 30.35 -43.56 -34.35
CA LYS A 870 30.26 -45.03 -34.30
C LYS A 870 29.92 -45.49 -32.88
N SER A 871 29.56 -46.76 -32.71
CA SER A 871 29.31 -47.31 -31.37
C SER A 871 30.51 -47.07 -30.44
N GLY A 872 30.28 -46.40 -29.31
CA GLY A 872 31.29 -46.07 -28.31
C GLY A 872 32.25 -44.92 -28.69
N GLY A 873 32.03 -44.18 -29.79
CA GLY A 873 32.87 -43.02 -30.11
C GLY A 873 32.38 -42.07 -31.21
N PHE A 874 32.71 -40.79 -31.05
CA PHE A 874 32.32 -39.66 -31.89
C PHE A 874 33.52 -39.15 -32.69
N TYR A 875 33.38 -38.81 -33.96
CA TYR A 875 34.50 -38.33 -34.78
C TYR A 875 34.67 -36.81 -34.63
N LEU A 876 35.81 -36.37 -34.11
CA LEU A 876 36.13 -34.94 -33.98
C LEU A 876 36.64 -34.35 -35.30
N ASN A 877 37.42 -35.15 -36.03
CA ASN A 877 37.98 -34.86 -37.34
C ASN A 877 38.35 -36.18 -38.04
N ASP A 878 38.83 -36.10 -39.29
CA ASP A 878 39.23 -37.22 -40.15
C ASP A 878 40.21 -38.22 -39.51
N MET A 879 40.97 -37.80 -38.49
CA MET A 879 42.04 -38.58 -37.86
C MET A 879 41.74 -38.98 -36.41
N GLU A 880 40.80 -38.34 -35.73
CA GLU A 880 40.60 -38.49 -34.28
C GLU A 880 39.15 -38.84 -33.88
N THR A 881 39.01 -39.95 -33.13
CA THR A 881 37.75 -40.35 -32.48
C THR A 881 37.80 -40.09 -30.98
N LEU A 882 36.81 -39.37 -30.44
CA LEU A 882 36.51 -39.31 -29.02
C LEU A 882 35.75 -40.57 -28.58
N SER A 883 36.38 -41.45 -27.80
CA SER A 883 35.67 -42.58 -27.19
C SER A 883 34.81 -42.12 -26.00
N ALA A 884 33.62 -42.70 -25.83
CA ALA A 884 32.73 -42.42 -24.70
C ALA A 884 33.43 -42.63 -23.34
N VAL A 885 34.19 -43.72 -23.16
CA VAL A 885 34.95 -44.00 -21.93
C VAL A 885 36.04 -42.94 -21.66
N LEU A 886 36.65 -42.40 -22.72
CA LEU A 886 37.63 -41.32 -22.60
C LEU A 886 36.99 -39.95 -22.32
N LEU A 887 35.71 -39.78 -22.70
CA LEU A 887 34.92 -38.61 -22.34
C LEU A 887 34.46 -38.70 -20.89
N ASP A 888 33.90 -39.84 -20.46
CA ASP A 888 33.43 -40.13 -19.10
C ASP A 888 34.47 -39.75 -18.03
N ILE A 889 35.68 -40.30 -18.14
CA ILE A 889 36.83 -40.01 -17.26
C ILE A 889 37.22 -38.52 -17.26
N ARG A 890 36.96 -37.77 -18.33
CA ARG A 890 37.21 -36.31 -18.39
C ARG A 890 36.09 -35.53 -17.72
N LEU A 891 34.83 -35.92 -17.91
CA LEU A 891 33.68 -35.29 -17.28
C LEU A 891 33.71 -35.51 -15.77
N ASP A 892 34.06 -36.70 -15.28
CA ASP A 892 34.27 -36.92 -13.84
C ASP A 892 35.38 -36.03 -13.28
N ARG A 893 36.48 -35.82 -14.03
CA ARG A 893 37.60 -34.92 -13.64
C ARG A 893 37.31 -33.44 -13.79
N LEU A 894 36.22 -33.08 -14.47
CA LEU A 894 35.67 -31.73 -14.48
C LEU A 894 34.78 -31.54 -13.25
N GLN A 895 33.93 -32.53 -12.96
CA GLN A 895 33.05 -32.58 -11.78
C GLN A 895 33.77 -32.75 -10.44
N ASP A 896 35.07 -33.03 -10.42
CA ASP A 896 35.94 -32.88 -9.23
C ASP A 896 36.12 -31.40 -8.81
N LYS A 897 35.66 -30.43 -9.61
CA LYS A 897 35.86 -28.98 -9.42
C LYS A 897 34.62 -28.09 -9.56
N MET A 898 33.45 -28.66 -9.87
CA MET A 898 32.18 -27.93 -10.03
C MET A 898 31.05 -28.64 -9.23
N PRO A 899 30.12 -27.92 -8.59
CA PRO A 899 29.09 -28.53 -7.74
C PRO A 899 27.84 -28.99 -8.51
N GLY A 900 27.64 -28.50 -9.74
CA GLY A 900 26.42 -28.72 -10.53
C GLY A 900 26.47 -29.91 -11.48
N THR A 901 25.51 -29.91 -12.39
CA THR A 901 25.29 -31.00 -13.35
C THR A 901 26.16 -30.80 -14.59
N VAL A 902 26.62 -31.91 -15.17
CA VAL A 902 27.09 -31.93 -16.56
C VAL A 902 25.97 -32.48 -17.44
N THR A 903 25.57 -31.71 -18.45
CA THR A 903 24.55 -32.11 -19.43
C THR A 903 25.23 -32.39 -20.75
N VAL A 904 25.15 -33.64 -21.22
CA VAL A 904 25.77 -34.07 -22.48
C VAL A 904 24.68 -34.34 -23.51
N VAL A 905 24.69 -33.60 -24.61
CA VAL A 905 23.75 -33.73 -25.74
C VAL A 905 24.50 -34.28 -26.94
N CYS A 906 24.20 -35.52 -27.33
CA CYS A 906 24.87 -36.21 -28.44
C CYS A 906 23.95 -36.33 -29.67
N ASP A 907 24.11 -35.42 -30.64
CA ASP A 907 23.45 -35.44 -31.94
C ASP A 907 24.35 -36.05 -33.01
N GLY A 908 24.34 -37.38 -33.11
CA GLY A 908 25.22 -38.07 -34.06
C GLY A 908 24.97 -39.56 -34.21
N ASP A 909 25.60 -40.14 -35.24
CA ASP A 909 25.51 -41.57 -35.55
C ASP A 909 25.89 -42.42 -34.33
N TYR A 910 25.07 -43.41 -33.99
CA TYR A 910 25.27 -44.33 -32.86
C TYR A 910 25.40 -43.65 -31.47
N SER A 911 24.97 -42.39 -31.31
CA SER A 911 24.94 -41.69 -30.00
C SER A 911 24.24 -42.47 -28.88
N GLY A 912 23.28 -43.37 -29.21
CA GLY A 912 22.64 -44.29 -28.26
C GLY A 912 23.60 -45.20 -27.49
N SER A 913 24.82 -45.37 -27.98
CA SER A 913 25.90 -46.06 -27.27
C SER A 913 26.48 -45.28 -26.08
N PHE A 914 26.32 -43.95 -26.03
CA PHE A 914 26.89 -43.11 -24.95
C PHE A 914 26.06 -43.17 -23.65
N LEU A 915 24.75 -43.43 -23.74
CA LEU A 915 23.80 -43.41 -22.61
C LEU A 915 24.21 -44.30 -21.42
N HIS A 916 24.85 -45.43 -21.69
CA HIS A 916 25.30 -46.41 -20.68
C HIS A 916 26.83 -46.39 -20.46
N LEU A 917 27.55 -45.49 -21.14
CA LEU A 917 29.01 -45.34 -21.08
C LEU A 917 29.46 -43.99 -20.49
N LEU A 918 28.52 -43.09 -20.20
CA LEU A 918 28.76 -41.82 -19.50
C LEU A 918 28.12 -41.83 -18.10
N VAL A 919 28.26 -42.93 -17.36
CA VAL A 919 27.64 -43.09 -16.02
C VAL A 919 28.52 -42.41 -14.97
N PRO A 920 28.06 -41.32 -14.32
CA PRO A 920 28.89 -40.54 -13.41
C PRO A 920 29.33 -41.33 -12.17
N ASP A 921 30.49 -40.97 -11.63
CA ASP A 921 30.96 -41.55 -10.36
C ASP A 921 30.15 -41.08 -9.15
N PHE A 922 30.29 -41.78 -8.02
CA PHE A 922 29.44 -41.56 -6.84
C PHE A 922 29.44 -40.10 -6.36
N GLY A 923 28.25 -39.52 -6.18
CA GLY A 923 28.03 -38.13 -5.78
C GLY A 923 27.97 -37.11 -6.94
N LYS A 924 28.33 -37.49 -8.17
CA LYS A 924 28.31 -36.60 -9.34
C LYS A 924 26.97 -36.69 -10.08
N LYS A 925 26.52 -35.58 -10.67
CA LYS A 925 25.24 -35.45 -11.38
C LYS A 925 25.46 -35.36 -12.89
N ARG A 926 24.85 -36.24 -13.68
CA ARG A 926 24.95 -36.15 -15.15
C ARG A 926 23.61 -36.44 -15.83
N ILE A 927 23.30 -35.61 -16.82
CA ILE A 927 22.20 -35.81 -17.77
C ILE A 927 22.83 -36.19 -19.10
N VAL A 928 22.34 -37.26 -19.73
CA VAL A 928 22.81 -37.70 -21.06
C VAL A 928 21.61 -37.80 -21.99
N ILE A 929 21.67 -37.07 -23.10
CA ILE A 929 20.68 -37.04 -24.18
C ILE A 929 21.32 -37.63 -25.43
N SER A 930 20.60 -38.52 -26.09
CA SER A 930 21.05 -39.24 -27.28
C SER A 930 19.93 -39.35 -28.32
N LEU A 931 20.31 -39.18 -29.58
CA LEU A 931 19.40 -38.82 -30.67
C LEU A 931 19.53 -39.75 -31.90
N GLY A 932 20.54 -40.63 -31.92
CA GLY A 932 20.89 -41.47 -33.06
C GLY A 932 20.18 -42.83 -33.08
N ILE A 933 19.49 -43.10 -34.18
CA ILE A 933 18.55 -44.24 -34.43
C ILE A 933 19.15 -45.65 -34.23
N LYS A 934 20.48 -45.82 -34.20
CA LYS A 934 21.14 -47.14 -34.09
C LYS A 934 21.62 -47.47 -32.68
N SER A 935 20.71 -48.00 -31.85
CA SER A 935 21.06 -48.65 -30.58
C SER A 935 21.17 -50.18 -30.72
N LEU A 936 22.11 -50.77 -29.97
CA LEU A 936 22.15 -52.19 -29.56
C LEU A 936 21.94 -53.29 -30.63
N GLY A 937 23.01 -53.62 -31.35
CA GLY A 937 23.46 -55.01 -31.47
C GLY A 937 22.68 -56.04 -32.31
N ILE A 938 21.57 -55.67 -32.98
CA ILE A 938 20.85 -56.61 -33.87
C ILE A 938 21.55 -56.68 -35.24
N ASN A 939 22.16 -57.85 -35.53
CA ASN A 939 22.68 -58.16 -36.85
C ASN A 939 21.54 -58.48 -37.83
N SER A 940 21.21 -57.54 -38.72
CA SER A 940 20.40 -57.82 -39.91
C SER A 940 21.04 -57.19 -41.15
N GLU A 941 21.73 -58.00 -41.95
CA GLU A 941 22.33 -57.61 -43.24
C GLU A 941 21.27 -57.43 -44.35
N ALA A 942 20.27 -56.58 -44.10
CA ALA A 942 19.15 -56.37 -45.01
C ALA A 942 18.47 -55.00 -44.80
N GLU A 943 19.17 -53.90 -45.11
CA GLU A 943 18.56 -52.68 -45.68
C GLU A 943 19.65 -51.66 -46.08
N SER A 944 20.29 -51.92 -47.22
CA SER A 944 20.97 -50.86 -47.97
C SER A 944 19.93 -49.95 -48.64
N SER A 945 20.19 -48.63 -48.67
CA SER A 945 19.40 -47.61 -49.38
C SER A 945 17.99 -47.30 -48.85
N SER A 946 17.94 -46.72 -47.65
CA SER A 946 17.34 -45.38 -47.58
C SER A 946 18.26 -44.41 -46.85
N ARG A 947 18.60 -43.29 -47.49
CA ARG A 947 18.94 -42.07 -46.75
C ARG A 947 17.60 -41.51 -46.28
N LEU A 948 17.28 -41.62 -44.99
CA LEU A 948 16.39 -40.63 -44.39
C LEU A 948 17.09 -39.27 -44.60
N LYS A 949 16.43 -38.40 -45.34
CA LYS A 949 17.02 -37.14 -45.85
C LYS A 949 17.31 -36.17 -44.70
N PRO A 950 18.09 -35.10 -44.94
CA PRO A 950 18.48 -34.12 -43.90
C PRO A 950 17.37 -33.40 -43.11
N ALA A 951 16.08 -33.72 -43.34
CA ALA A 951 14.96 -33.26 -42.52
C ALA A 951 15.17 -33.64 -41.04
N ILE A 952 15.09 -34.93 -40.68
CA ILE A 952 14.93 -35.35 -39.26
C ILE A 952 16.09 -34.89 -38.35
N ASN A 953 17.34 -34.84 -38.82
CA ASN A 953 18.47 -34.33 -38.01
C ASN A 953 18.54 -32.80 -37.92
N ALA A 954 18.07 -32.08 -38.95
CA ALA A 954 17.85 -30.64 -38.82
C ALA A 954 16.67 -30.39 -37.87
N ASP A 955 15.53 -31.03 -38.14
CA ASP A 955 14.28 -30.92 -37.39
C ASP A 955 14.47 -31.24 -35.90
N PHE A 956 15.27 -32.25 -35.50
CA PHE A 956 15.53 -32.52 -34.09
C PHE A 956 16.29 -31.35 -33.44
N SER A 957 17.48 -31.01 -33.94
CA SER A 957 18.35 -30.04 -33.25
C SER A 957 17.79 -28.62 -33.35
N GLU A 958 17.07 -28.31 -34.42
CA GLU A 958 16.26 -27.11 -34.54
C GLU A 958 15.13 -27.11 -33.50
N LEU A 959 14.25 -28.12 -33.46
CA LEU A 959 13.13 -28.13 -32.52
C LEU A 959 13.57 -28.21 -31.04
N PHE A 960 14.62 -28.96 -30.71
CA PHE A 960 15.14 -29.05 -29.33
C PHE A 960 15.72 -27.71 -28.88
N TRP A 961 16.69 -27.17 -29.62
CA TRP A 961 17.34 -25.91 -29.23
C TRP A 961 16.41 -24.70 -29.40
N ASP A 962 15.41 -24.75 -30.28
CA ASP A 962 14.35 -23.73 -30.35
C ASP A 962 13.42 -23.79 -29.13
N ASN A 963 13.06 -24.98 -28.62
CA ASN A 963 12.32 -25.09 -27.36
C ASN A 963 13.15 -24.54 -26.18
N ILE A 964 14.45 -24.89 -26.10
CA ILE A 964 15.37 -24.31 -25.10
C ILE A 964 15.48 -22.78 -25.26
N ARG A 965 15.59 -22.26 -26.49
CA ARG A 965 15.60 -20.81 -26.76
C ARG A 965 14.34 -20.14 -26.23
N ASN A 966 13.19 -20.78 -26.42
CA ASN A 966 11.87 -20.32 -25.98
C ASN A 966 11.61 -20.51 -24.46
N GLY A 967 12.62 -20.95 -23.67
CA GLY A 967 12.55 -21.02 -22.21
C GLY A 967 12.12 -22.38 -21.63
N GLU A 968 11.96 -23.41 -22.45
CA GLU A 968 11.70 -24.77 -21.97
C GLU A 968 12.92 -25.33 -21.22
N ASN A 969 12.67 -26.19 -20.23
CA ASN A 969 13.76 -26.93 -19.59
C ASN A 969 14.20 -28.13 -20.44
N VAL A 970 15.38 -28.67 -20.11
CA VAL A 970 16.06 -29.78 -20.83
C VAL A 970 15.19 -31.03 -20.99
N ARG A 971 14.29 -31.32 -20.04
CA ARG A 971 13.42 -32.49 -20.06
C ARG A 971 12.20 -32.25 -20.95
N ASP A 972 11.55 -31.10 -20.82
CA ASP A 972 10.32 -30.80 -21.56
C ASP A 972 10.62 -30.46 -23.03
N ALA A 973 11.75 -29.81 -23.32
CA ALA A 973 12.28 -29.69 -24.68
C ALA A 973 12.56 -31.07 -25.32
N PHE A 974 13.06 -32.04 -24.56
CA PHE A 974 13.27 -33.41 -25.05
C PHE A 974 11.93 -34.14 -25.29
N LEU A 975 10.96 -34.03 -24.37
CA LEU A 975 9.64 -34.65 -24.49
C LEU A 975 8.85 -34.11 -25.69
N LYS A 976 8.84 -32.78 -25.90
CA LYS A 976 8.16 -32.18 -27.06
C LYS A 976 8.71 -32.67 -28.40
N VAL A 977 10.01 -32.94 -28.49
CA VAL A 977 10.59 -33.51 -29.73
C VAL A 977 10.31 -35.02 -29.84
N GLN A 978 10.24 -35.75 -28.72
CA GLN A 978 9.78 -37.13 -28.71
C GLN A 978 8.32 -37.26 -29.20
N ASP A 979 7.44 -36.35 -28.77
CA ASP A 979 6.05 -36.29 -29.22
C ASP A 979 5.94 -35.87 -30.70
N ALA A 980 6.72 -34.88 -31.15
CA ALA A 980 6.79 -34.47 -32.55
C ALA A 980 7.31 -35.59 -33.49
N ALA A 981 8.15 -36.50 -32.98
CA ALA A 981 8.61 -37.69 -33.70
C ALA A 981 7.59 -38.84 -33.70
N SER A 982 6.64 -38.87 -32.77
CA SER A 982 5.64 -39.94 -32.60
C SER A 982 4.86 -40.35 -33.87
N PRO A 983 4.49 -39.44 -34.79
CA PRO A 983 3.79 -39.81 -36.04
C PRO A 983 4.61 -40.69 -37.01
N PHE A 984 5.92 -40.85 -36.82
CA PHE A 984 6.83 -41.36 -37.86
C PHE A 984 7.26 -42.84 -37.74
N SER A 985 6.82 -43.60 -36.73
CA SER A 985 6.52 -45.07 -36.81
C SER A 985 6.55 -45.78 -35.45
N GLU A 986 5.90 -46.95 -35.39
CA GLU A 986 5.88 -47.91 -34.26
C GLU A 986 7.27 -48.38 -33.77
N LYS A 987 8.37 -48.05 -34.48
CA LYS A 987 9.75 -48.43 -34.12
C LYS A 987 10.56 -47.33 -33.41
N MET A 988 10.09 -46.08 -33.39
CA MET A 988 10.81 -44.98 -32.72
C MET A 988 10.92 -45.04 -31.18
N PRO A 989 10.05 -45.74 -30.39
CA PRO A 989 10.13 -45.75 -28.92
C PRO A 989 11.44 -46.27 -28.28
N GLN A 990 12.38 -46.80 -29.06
CA GLN A 990 13.69 -47.24 -28.58
C GLN A 990 14.84 -46.25 -28.86
N CYS A 991 14.61 -45.21 -29.66
CA CYS A 991 15.68 -44.39 -30.25
C CYS A 991 15.99 -43.10 -29.47
N LEU A 992 14.98 -42.40 -28.94
CA LEU A 992 15.18 -41.28 -28.02
C LEU A 992 15.15 -41.80 -26.58
N LYS A 993 16.18 -41.48 -25.79
CA LYS A 993 16.23 -41.76 -24.35
C LYS A 993 16.95 -40.64 -23.61
N LEU A 994 16.30 -40.14 -22.56
CA LEU A 994 16.88 -39.29 -21.54
C LEU A 994 17.39 -40.18 -20.40
N HIS A 995 18.65 -40.01 -20.00
CA HIS A 995 19.19 -40.70 -18.82
C HIS A 995 19.55 -39.70 -17.73
N GLU A 996 18.68 -39.57 -16.73
CA GLU A 996 18.91 -38.82 -15.49
C GLU A 996 19.62 -39.75 -14.50
N ASN A 997 20.92 -39.53 -14.25
CA ASN A 997 21.69 -40.31 -13.27
C ASN A 997 21.86 -39.54 -11.96
N THR A 998 20.93 -39.78 -11.04
CA THR A 998 20.77 -39.08 -9.75
C THR A 998 21.00 -40.01 -8.55
N ILE A 999 22.19 -40.62 -8.52
CA ILE A 999 22.73 -41.55 -7.49
C ILE A 999 22.35 -43.03 -7.72
N TYR A 1000 23.38 -43.87 -7.90
CA TYR A 1000 23.29 -45.33 -7.81
C TYR A 1000 23.76 -45.83 -6.44
N THR A 1001 23.18 -46.95 -5.98
CA THR A 1001 23.69 -47.73 -4.85
C THR A 1001 24.61 -48.88 -5.33
N ASP A 1002 25.54 -49.35 -4.50
CA ASP A 1002 26.51 -50.41 -4.87
C ASP A 1002 25.85 -51.68 -5.44
N ARG A 1003 24.64 -52.01 -4.97
CA ARG A 1003 23.84 -53.13 -5.49
C ARG A 1003 23.55 -53.00 -6.99
N GLN A 1004 23.39 -51.79 -7.52
CA GLN A 1004 23.01 -51.59 -8.91
C GLN A 1004 24.23 -51.67 -9.86
N ARG A 1005 25.40 -51.13 -9.47
CA ARG A 1005 26.66 -51.36 -10.22
C ARG A 1005 26.95 -52.86 -10.38
N TYR A 1006 26.77 -53.65 -9.32
CA TYR A 1006 27.03 -55.10 -9.34
C TYR A 1006 26.28 -55.85 -10.45
N TYR A 1007 24.99 -55.55 -10.68
CA TYR A 1007 24.20 -56.23 -11.73
C TYR A 1007 24.45 -55.69 -13.14
N ILE A 1008 24.85 -54.43 -13.29
CA ILE A 1008 25.27 -53.85 -14.58
C ILE A 1008 26.61 -54.46 -15.03
N GLU A 1009 27.54 -54.69 -14.09
CA GLU A 1009 28.83 -55.34 -14.34
C GLU A 1009 28.75 -56.87 -14.51
N ASN A 1010 27.64 -57.51 -14.10
CA ASN A 1010 27.46 -58.97 -14.12
C ASN A 1010 26.11 -59.38 -14.77
N PRO A 1011 25.86 -59.06 -16.06
CA PRO A 1011 24.55 -59.23 -16.70
C PRO A 1011 24.02 -60.67 -16.73
N ASP A 1012 24.91 -61.68 -16.77
CA ASP A 1012 24.53 -63.10 -16.79
C ASP A 1012 23.68 -63.54 -15.58
N LYS A 1013 23.68 -62.76 -14.49
CA LYS A 1013 22.94 -63.06 -13.25
C LYS A 1013 21.49 -62.58 -13.23
N LEU A 1014 20.99 -61.89 -14.27
CA LEU A 1014 19.58 -61.46 -14.32
C LEU A 1014 18.58 -62.61 -14.56
N SER A 1015 19.04 -63.77 -15.04
CA SER A 1015 18.20 -64.91 -15.47
C SER A 1015 17.37 -65.61 -14.38
N GLY A 1016 17.46 -65.17 -13.12
CA GLY A 1016 16.73 -65.74 -11.98
C GLY A 1016 15.64 -64.85 -11.36
N ILE A 1017 15.42 -63.62 -11.86
CA ILE A 1017 14.39 -62.70 -11.34
C ILE A 1017 13.66 -61.99 -12.51
N LEU A 1018 12.85 -62.77 -13.24
CA LEU A 1018 11.73 -62.34 -14.08
C LEU A 1018 10.72 -63.49 -14.19
#